data_AF-A0A9E2FFB0-F1
#
_entry.id   AF-A0A9E2FFB0-F1
#
_cell.length_a   1.000
_cell.length_b   1.000
_cell.length_c   1.000
_cell.angle_alpha   90.00
_cell.angle_beta   90.00
_cell.angle_gamma   90.00
#
_symmetry.space_group_name_H-M   'P 1'
#
loop_
_entity.id
_entity.type
_entity.pdbx_description
1 polymer ?
#
loop_
_entity_poly.entity_id
_entity_poly.type
_entity_poly.pdbx_seq_one_letter_code
_entity_poly.pdbx_strand_id
1 'polypeptide(L)'
;MNELLLCPECNEWQIMPDEKYCSNCGEKVISFELYLQEKIIYTDIKDVENLILTIKNTGFQEITIKKIDSLASWISIEGGKDVKISPTTEHNVTVNLRLQEVRKGSAHKDVTVGKIKVEADEIKEIDIEIFTKPEFILIPKFFMLQVKKSGDISKELKISLKLKRGALNIEEIASDQEWLSAINFDKKNHWLKKGDSIPPITANVNLQALDQPQKGKLKFKLKGIEDWLEFEEFEVSREILPELSIISENTLAIREGKKREYSLQVKNNGGGELHLKDIKINEGVDWFRQKTNLPLQLQENEAKKIDFSVDAANLKVDNTYDVILTIHSNCCLLPIKEFRLSITIEKMESYEYCVAIDFGTTNSCCAYYDEEKKEIALIPLDIAFKEDPYLLPSLIIYKGIDGKYVDYDVGHDAETVRLGKYSANFVESIKRKLGQEEKRPFKLDNRVELLAPWQIARDIIRYMLDKVEEHLDDKKIENCVICHPGRFSAIQINDLRKILKDIGIEECLLIDEASAAAMEYIHQRHKDKNGTSDNYTLVVFDFGGGTTDITLVRVAVEGETDKKYIKIETLDVDGERKLGGDDVTQFIIDLIVEKYIAKLPKESDLGNGPFSIPYVKKGEVFESSNNEDMDKARRGNKESLNSAEVIKIRLTEGDIADYTFQFSVKVEGRDKMAWGPSLPIEVTREELNAKIHNPIRKAIDKIRNMVDEAELKRPDVIVLAGRSSKMPLVEELMKKEFGESEIIYAKELKECVAKGACQYGITQIFSGGVSFQIGDFANKTHSRFGIETLDEYNQLRFREIIGKRLKIPEQSMGRINERLKRKTVIPVVEHLGIDNALSSEEIETVDVYTAKFPPEITDEDLRNGSIEMRMDKDESIKVIAKVKDKEFPFSSKRTVRY
;
A
#
# COMPACT_ATOMS: atom_id res chain seq x y z
N MET A 1 -0.40 -24.92 120.04
CA MET A 1 0.01 -23.52 119.81
C MET A 1 -0.23 -23.27 118.34
N ASN A 2 -1.16 -22.40 117.97
CA ASN A 2 -1.38 -22.07 116.57
C ASN A 2 -0.22 -21.19 116.12
N GLU A 3 0.45 -21.55 115.05
CA GLU A 3 1.40 -20.66 114.37
C GLU A 3 0.61 -19.46 113.84
N LEU A 4 1.06 -18.25 114.18
CA LEU A 4 0.38 -17.02 113.83
C LEU A 4 0.82 -16.62 112.42
N LEU A 5 -0.07 -16.76 111.42
CA LEU A 5 0.22 -16.36 110.05
C LEU A 5 0.26 -14.82 109.95
N LEU A 6 1.39 -14.27 109.52
CA LEU A 6 1.46 -12.91 108.99
C LEU A 6 0.91 -12.90 107.56
N CYS A 7 0.29 -11.80 107.15
CA CYS A 7 -0.15 -11.58 105.77
C CYS A 7 1.06 -11.51 104.85
N PRO A 8 1.25 -12.44 103.89
CA PRO A 8 2.50 -12.53 103.15
C PRO A 8 2.74 -11.37 102.17
N GLU A 9 1.70 -10.61 101.79
CA GLU A 9 1.87 -9.42 100.93
C GLU A 9 2.45 -8.21 101.65
N CYS A 10 2.05 -7.95 102.91
CA CYS A 10 2.57 -6.82 103.69
C CYS A 10 3.60 -7.23 104.75
N ASN A 11 3.59 -8.49 105.17
CA ASN A 11 4.36 -9.10 106.27
C ASN A 11 4.24 -8.40 107.64
N GLU A 12 3.30 -7.46 107.79
CA GLU A 12 3.11 -6.63 108.98
C GLU A 12 1.84 -6.97 109.78
N TRP A 13 0.79 -7.45 109.11
CA TRP A 13 -0.49 -7.75 109.76
C TRP A 13 -0.62 -9.23 110.10
N GLN A 14 -0.99 -9.55 111.34
CA GLN A 14 -1.26 -10.92 111.77
C GLN A 14 -2.69 -11.31 111.41
N ILE A 15 -2.85 -12.27 110.50
CA ILE A 15 -4.15 -12.73 110.02
C ILE A 15 -4.87 -13.53 111.12
N MET A 16 -6.10 -13.13 111.45
CA MET A 16 -6.97 -13.90 112.35
C MET A 16 -7.88 -14.87 111.57
N PRO A 17 -8.29 -16.02 112.16
CA PRO A 17 -9.07 -17.07 111.46
C PRO A 17 -10.45 -16.66 110.92
N ASP A 18 -10.95 -15.48 111.29
CA ASP A 18 -12.22 -14.90 110.88
C ASP A 18 -12.08 -13.68 109.93
N GLU A 19 -10.85 -13.20 109.70
CA GLU A 19 -10.59 -12.14 108.72
C GLU A 19 -10.76 -12.67 107.28
N LYS A 20 -11.51 -11.94 106.45
CA LYS A 20 -11.65 -12.22 105.01
C LYS A 20 -10.69 -11.43 104.13
N TYR A 21 -10.20 -10.31 104.66
CA TYR A 21 -9.22 -9.42 104.04
C TYR A 21 -8.16 -9.07 105.09
N CYS A 22 -6.93 -8.84 104.67
CA CYS A 22 -5.90 -8.27 105.54
C CYS A 22 -6.28 -6.84 105.90
N SER A 23 -6.45 -6.55 107.20
CA SER A 23 -6.89 -5.23 107.65
C SER A 23 -5.86 -4.10 107.41
N ASN A 24 -4.61 -4.43 107.06
CA ASN A 24 -3.57 -3.45 106.68
C ASN A 24 -3.56 -3.14 105.17
N CYS A 25 -3.26 -4.13 104.31
CA CYS A 25 -3.13 -3.91 102.86
C CYS A 25 -4.43 -4.10 102.05
N GLY A 26 -5.50 -4.61 102.67
CA GLY A 26 -6.78 -4.89 102.00
C GLY A 26 -6.80 -6.18 101.16
N GLU A 27 -5.70 -6.93 101.09
CA GLU A 27 -5.62 -8.13 100.25
C GLU A 27 -6.55 -9.26 100.76
N LYS A 28 -7.13 -10.04 99.85
CA LYS A 28 -7.97 -11.19 100.22
C LYS A 28 -7.14 -12.29 100.86
N VAL A 29 -7.39 -12.56 102.15
CA VAL A 29 -6.79 -13.71 102.84
C VAL A 29 -7.54 -15.01 102.59
N ILE A 30 -8.77 -14.92 102.06
CA ILE A 30 -9.58 -16.04 101.55
C ILE A 30 -9.96 -15.75 100.09
N SER A 31 -9.45 -16.57 99.16
CA SER A 31 -9.75 -16.51 97.73
C SER A 31 -9.49 -17.88 97.08
N PHE A 32 -10.25 -18.22 96.05
CA PHE A 32 -9.99 -19.42 95.25
C PHE A 32 -10.20 -19.18 93.75
N GLU A 33 -9.62 -19.99 92.89
CA GLU A 33 -9.80 -19.91 91.44
C GLU A 33 -10.37 -21.19 90.87
N LEU A 34 -11.09 -21.05 89.76
CA LEU A 34 -11.72 -22.15 89.03
C LEU A 34 -11.02 -22.33 87.69
N TYR A 35 -10.54 -23.55 87.44
CA TYR A 35 -9.91 -23.94 86.20
C TYR A 35 -10.64 -25.17 85.64
N LEU A 36 -10.98 -25.12 84.35
CA LEU A 36 -11.40 -26.29 83.58
C LEU A 36 -10.29 -26.61 82.61
N GLN A 37 -9.92 -27.89 82.51
CA GLN A 37 -8.88 -28.35 81.59
C GLN A 37 -9.22 -28.01 80.13
N GLU A 38 -10.49 -28.14 79.75
CA GLU A 38 -11.01 -27.74 78.45
C GLU A 38 -12.27 -26.89 78.63
N LYS A 39 -12.38 -25.78 77.89
CA LYS A 39 -13.48 -24.80 77.99
C LYS A 39 -14.41 -24.77 76.76
N ILE A 40 -13.96 -25.35 75.66
CA ILE A 40 -14.58 -25.30 74.33
C ILE A 40 -14.62 -26.73 73.81
N ILE A 41 -15.81 -27.27 73.57
CA ILE A 41 -16.00 -28.64 73.05
C ILE A 41 -16.80 -28.56 71.75
N TYR A 42 -16.32 -29.21 70.69
CA TYR A 42 -17.12 -29.46 69.49
C TYR A 42 -17.66 -30.89 69.51
N THR A 43 -18.98 -31.06 69.39
CA THR A 43 -19.61 -32.39 69.46
C THR A 43 -20.43 -32.75 68.22
N ASP A 44 -20.22 -33.98 67.73
CA ASP A 44 -21.00 -34.59 66.64
C ASP A 44 -22.05 -35.59 67.17
N ILE A 45 -21.63 -36.53 68.03
CA ILE A 45 -22.35 -37.70 68.59
C ILE A 45 -21.33 -38.44 69.51
N LYS A 46 -21.66 -39.02 70.68
CA LYS A 46 -22.97 -39.18 71.34
C LYS A 46 -22.98 -39.19 72.88
N ASP A 47 -21.85 -39.12 73.56
CA ASP A 47 -21.65 -39.79 74.86
C ASP A 47 -21.65 -38.85 76.07
N VAL A 48 -21.23 -39.36 77.23
CA VAL A 48 -20.92 -38.56 78.42
C VAL A 48 -19.43 -38.24 78.40
N GLU A 49 -19.10 -36.96 78.53
CA GLU A 49 -17.72 -36.46 78.54
C GLU A 49 -17.37 -35.94 79.93
N ASN A 50 -16.20 -36.33 80.45
CA ASN A 50 -15.82 -36.06 81.83
C ASN A 50 -14.70 -35.02 81.85
N LEU A 51 -15.01 -33.80 82.27
CA LEU A 51 -14.03 -32.74 82.50
C LEU A 51 -13.56 -32.73 83.96
N ILE A 52 -12.37 -32.18 84.21
CA ILE A 52 -11.90 -31.89 85.56
C ILE A 52 -12.04 -30.39 85.81
N LEU A 53 -12.83 -30.04 86.83
CA LEU A 53 -12.85 -28.71 87.44
C LEU A 53 -11.86 -28.70 88.61
N THR A 54 -10.77 -27.97 88.45
CA THR A 54 -9.79 -27.70 89.50
C THR A 54 -10.20 -26.45 90.28
N ILE A 55 -10.35 -26.59 91.59
CA ILE A 55 -10.57 -25.53 92.55
C ILE A 55 -9.24 -25.28 93.27
N LYS A 56 -8.60 -24.16 92.99
CA LYS A 56 -7.30 -23.79 93.59
C LYS A 56 -7.52 -22.80 94.73
N ASN A 57 -7.07 -23.11 95.94
CA ASN A 57 -7.05 -22.11 97.01
C ASN A 57 -5.88 -21.14 96.76
N THR A 58 -6.20 -19.91 96.39
CA THR A 58 -5.23 -18.82 96.16
C THR A 58 -5.04 -17.91 97.37
N GLY A 59 -5.88 -18.07 98.40
CA GLY A 59 -5.76 -17.37 99.67
C GLY A 59 -4.78 -18.01 100.63
N PHE A 60 -4.63 -17.34 101.78
CA PHE A 60 -3.68 -17.68 102.84
C PHE A 60 -4.33 -18.44 104.01
N GLN A 61 -5.65 -18.62 103.98
CA GLN A 61 -6.40 -19.47 104.92
C GLN A 61 -7.06 -20.66 104.23
N GLU A 62 -7.36 -21.71 105.00
CA GLU A 62 -8.10 -22.88 104.52
C GLU A 62 -9.55 -22.51 104.16
N ILE A 63 -9.99 -22.85 102.95
CA ILE A 63 -11.37 -22.65 102.49
C ILE A 63 -12.17 -23.94 102.62
N THR A 64 -13.48 -23.83 102.90
CA THR A 64 -14.39 -24.98 102.88
C THR A 64 -15.44 -24.82 101.78
N ILE A 65 -15.47 -25.77 100.84
CA ILE A 65 -16.44 -25.74 99.74
C ILE A 65 -17.80 -26.20 100.26
N LYS A 66 -18.76 -25.28 100.34
CA LYS A 66 -20.11 -25.54 100.89
C LYS A 66 -21.02 -26.18 99.84
N LYS A 67 -20.91 -25.74 98.59
CA LYS A 67 -21.71 -26.27 97.48
C LYS A 67 -20.98 -26.14 96.15
N ILE A 68 -21.14 -27.15 95.31
CA ILE A 68 -20.93 -27.06 93.87
C ILE A 68 -22.27 -27.40 93.20
N ASP A 69 -22.66 -26.63 92.20
CA ASP A 69 -23.94 -26.75 91.51
C ASP A 69 -23.85 -26.37 90.04
N SER A 70 -24.82 -26.79 89.23
CA SER A 70 -24.94 -26.42 87.82
C SER A 70 -26.29 -25.77 87.54
N LEU A 71 -26.29 -24.71 86.72
CA LEU A 71 -27.51 -24.10 86.18
C LEU A 71 -28.00 -24.79 84.90
N ALA A 72 -27.23 -25.74 84.36
CA ALA A 72 -27.54 -26.50 83.16
C ALA A 72 -27.83 -27.97 83.50
N SER A 73 -29.01 -28.47 83.11
CA SER A 73 -29.45 -29.85 83.41
C SER A 73 -28.57 -30.94 82.79
N TRP A 74 -27.86 -30.60 81.72
CA TRP A 74 -26.94 -31.50 81.01
C TRP A 74 -25.55 -31.59 81.65
N ILE A 75 -25.28 -30.86 82.75
CA ILE A 75 -24.05 -31.00 83.54
C ILE A 75 -24.41 -31.70 84.85
N SER A 76 -23.72 -32.80 85.15
CA SER A 76 -23.73 -33.46 86.46
C SER A 76 -22.35 -33.37 87.10
N ILE A 77 -22.28 -33.22 88.42
CA ILE A 77 -21.02 -32.98 89.15
C ILE A 77 -20.94 -33.99 90.30
N GLU A 78 -19.80 -34.67 90.44
CA GLU A 78 -19.60 -35.74 91.41
C GLU A 78 -18.64 -35.32 92.53
N GLY A 79 -19.12 -35.36 93.78
CA GLY A 79 -18.33 -35.02 94.97
C GLY A 79 -18.19 -33.51 95.25
N GLY A 80 -17.15 -33.14 96.02
CA GLY A 80 -16.70 -31.76 96.19
C GLY A 80 -17.47 -30.87 97.18
N LYS A 81 -18.27 -31.42 98.11
CA LYS A 81 -18.93 -30.65 99.19
C LYS A 81 -18.32 -30.97 100.56
N ASP A 82 -18.33 -29.98 101.45
CA ASP A 82 -17.69 -29.95 102.76
C ASP A 82 -16.18 -30.26 102.73
N VAL A 83 -15.55 -30.09 101.56
CA VAL A 83 -14.11 -30.29 101.37
C VAL A 83 -13.35 -29.04 101.82
N LYS A 84 -12.39 -29.27 102.72
CA LYS A 84 -11.40 -28.27 103.15
C LYS A 84 -10.20 -28.29 102.19
N ILE A 85 -9.83 -27.13 101.67
CA ILE A 85 -8.69 -26.94 100.77
C ILE A 85 -7.72 -25.97 101.44
N SER A 86 -6.56 -26.48 101.84
CA SER A 86 -5.51 -25.68 102.50
C SER A 86 -4.91 -24.63 101.55
N PRO A 87 -4.27 -23.56 102.06
CA PRO A 87 -3.63 -22.54 101.23
C PRO A 87 -2.71 -23.11 100.16
N THR A 88 -2.73 -22.51 98.96
CA THR A 88 -1.91 -22.89 97.78
C THR A 88 -2.17 -24.29 97.19
N THR A 89 -3.06 -25.11 97.76
CA THR A 89 -3.38 -26.45 97.23
C THR A 89 -4.58 -26.43 96.28
N GLU A 90 -4.70 -27.52 95.51
CA GLU A 90 -5.72 -27.70 94.47
C GLU A 90 -6.59 -28.91 94.78
N HIS A 91 -7.90 -28.79 94.51
CA HIS A 91 -8.85 -29.89 94.61
C HIS A 91 -9.57 -30.09 93.27
N ASN A 92 -9.56 -31.31 92.76
CA ASN A 92 -10.14 -31.67 91.47
C ASN A 92 -11.50 -32.33 91.65
N VAL A 93 -12.49 -31.85 90.91
CA VAL A 93 -13.87 -32.33 90.92
C VAL A 93 -14.25 -32.76 89.51
N THR A 94 -14.81 -33.96 89.37
CA THR A 94 -15.23 -34.48 88.06
C THR A 94 -16.58 -33.89 87.66
N VAL A 95 -16.63 -33.39 86.43
CA VAL A 95 -17.79 -32.75 85.80
C VAL A 95 -18.20 -33.59 84.60
N ASN A 96 -19.34 -34.29 84.72
CA ASN A 96 -19.85 -35.23 83.74
C ASN A 96 -20.91 -34.55 82.85
N LEU A 97 -20.57 -34.34 81.58
CA LEU A 97 -21.38 -33.64 80.57
C LEU A 97 -22.23 -34.61 79.75
N ARG A 98 -23.56 -34.48 79.83
CA ARG A 98 -24.52 -35.31 79.11
C ARG A 98 -24.88 -34.70 77.76
N LEU A 99 -24.00 -34.86 76.78
CA LEU A 99 -24.08 -34.19 75.48
C LEU A 99 -25.39 -34.48 74.71
N GLN A 100 -26.05 -35.62 74.95
CA GLN A 100 -27.37 -35.92 74.38
C GLN A 100 -28.51 -35.00 74.86
N GLU A 101 -28.44 -34.52 76.11
CA GLU A 101 -29.47 -33.65 76.69
C GLU A 101 -29.35 -32.22 76.14
N VAL A 102 -28.13 -31.77 75.82
CA VAL A 102 -27.83 -30.47 75.18
C VAL A 102 -28.65 -30.30 73.89
N ARG A 103 -28.69 -31.33 73.02
CA ARG A 103 -29.46 -31.30 71.77
C ARG A 103 -30.96 -31.14 71.97
N LYS A 104 -31.55 -31.75 73.00
CA LYS A 104 -33.01 -31.73 73.22
C LYS A 104 -33.52 -30.33 73.59
N GLY A 105 -32.71 -29.53 74.28
CA GLY A 105 -33.04 -28.13 74.63
C GLY A 105 -32.58 -27.08 73.61
N SER A 106 -31.62 -27.41 72.73
CA SER A 106 -30.79 -26.38 72.05
C SER A 106 -30.65 -26.57 70.53
N ALA A 107 -31.55 -27.32 69.89
CA ALA A 107 -31.44 -27.78 68.48
C ALA A 107 -31.25 -26.70 67.38
N HIS A 108 -31.27 -25.41 67.73
CA HIS A 108 -31.16 -24.27 66.80
C HIS A 108 -30.07 -23.24 67.18
N LYS A 109 -29.17 -23.54 68.13
CA LYS A 109 -28.07 -22.65 68.49
C LYS A 109 -26.72 -23.24 68.09
N ASP A 110 -25.88 -22.45 67.41
CA ASP A 110 -24.52 -22.86 67.03
C ASP A 110 -23.60 -23.03 68.26
N VAL A 111 -23.95 -22.40 69.39
CA VAL A 111 -23.26 -22.46 70.69
C VAL A 111 -24.28 -22.68 71.81
N THR A 112 -23.99 -23.59 72.73
CA THR A 112 -24.74 -23.79 73.99
C THR A 112 -23.81 -23.59 75.17
N VAL A 113 -24.20 -22.73 76.12
CA VAL A 113 -23.39 -22.40 77.31
C VAL A 113 -24.05 -22.99 78.55
N GLY A 114 -23.26 -23.64 79.41
CA GLY A 114 -23.67 -24.11 80.72
C GLY A 114 -22.78 -23.51 81.81
N LYS A 115 -23.35 -23.21 82.98
CA LYS A 115 -22.63 -22.57 84.09
C LYS A 115 -22.49 -23.51 85.27
N ILE A 116 -21.27 -23.65 85.76
CA ILE A 116 -20.96 -24.30 87.05
C ILE A 116 -20.68 -23.21 88.08
N LYS A 117 -21.28 -23.37 89.25
CA LYS A 117 -21.20 -22.44 90.36
C LYS A 117 -20.58 -23.14 91.57
N VAL A 118 -19.48 -22.61 92.07
CA VAL A 118 -18.80 -23.06 93.30
C VAL A 118 -19.02 -22.02 94.39
N GLU A 119 -19.50 -22.47 95.53
CA GLU A 119 -19.83 -21.67 96.71
C GLU A 119 -19.02 -22.17 97.91
N ALA A 120 -18.15 -21.30 98.40
CA ALA A 120 -17.34 -21.50 99.60
C ALA A 120 -17.60 -20.32 100.55
N ASP A 121 -16.59 -19.51 100.88
CA ASP A 121 -16.74 -18.23 101.59
C ASP A 121 -16.95 -17.04 100.67
N GLU A 122 -16.72 -17.25 99.37
CA GLU A 122 -17.22 -16.47 98.24
C GLU A 122 -17.81 -17.41 97.17
N ILE A 123 -18.49 -16.84 96.17
CA ILE A 123 -19.11 -17.57 95.05
C ILE A 123 -18.32 -17.25 93.78
N LYS A 124 -17.95 -18.29 93.02
CA LYS A 124 -17.40 -18.13 91.66
C LYS A 124 -18.14 -19.01 90.67
N GLU A 125 -18.25 -18.53 89.44
CA GLU A 125 -18.86 -19.23 88.32
C GLU A 125 -17.81 -19.49 87.24
N ILE A 126 -17.97 -20.58 86.50
CA ILE A 126 -17.22 -20.86 85.28
C ILE A 126 -18.16 -21.42 84.22
N ASP A 127 -17.97 -20.95 82.99
CA ASP A 127 -18.82 -21.27 81.85
C ASP A 127 -18.17 -22.38 81.00
N ILE A 128 -18.98 -23.33 80.53
CA ILE A 128 -18.63 -24.40 79.58
C ILE A 128 -19.38 -24.11 78.28
N GLU A 129 -18.65 -23.98 77.17
CA GLU A 129 -19.23 -23.72 75.85
C GLU A 129 -19.15 -24.95 74.94
N ILE A 130 -20.31 -25.44 74.50
CA ILE A 130 -20.44 -26.55 73.55
C ILE A 130 -20.85 -26.00 72.19
N PHE A 131 -20.05 -26.30 71.17
CA PHE A 131 -20.22 -25.89 69.79
C PHE A 131 -20.70 -27.06 68.92
N THR A 132 -21.54 -26.76 67.93
CA THR A 132 -21.81 -27.72 66.85
C THR A 132 -20.64 -27.71 65.87
N LYS A 133 -20.14 -28.88 65.45
CA LYS A 133 -19.08 -28.97 64.43
C LYS A 133 -19.45 -28.18 63.16
N PRO A 134 -18.54 -27.35 62.62
CA PRO A 134 -18.86 -26.49 61.50
C PRO A 134 -18.88 -27.25 60.16
N GLU A 135 -19.80 -26.87 59.28
CA GLU A 135 -19.84 -27.30 57.87
C GLU A 135 -19.70 -26.07 56.96
N PHE A 136 -18.74 -26.04 56.04
CA PHE A 136 -18.54 -24.91 55.13
C PHE A 136 -18.09 -25.34 53.72
N ILE A 137 -18.04 -24.40 52.79
CA ILE A 137 -17.58 -24.59 51.41
C ILE A 137 -16.65 -23.47 50.96
N LEU A 138 -15.74 -23.80 50.04
CA LEU A 138 -14.86 -22.84 49.36
C LEU A 138 -15.54 -22.31 48.10
N ILE A 139 -15.41 -21.00 47.85
CA ILE A 139 -16.00 -20.31 46.69
C ILE A 139 -14.98 -19.30 46.13
N PRO A 140 -14.73 -19.26 44.80
CA PRO A 140 -15.22 -20.21 43.79
C PRO A 140 -14.51 -21.57 43.88
N LYS A 141 -15.08 -22.59 43.22
CA LYS A 141 -14.46 -23.93 43.10
C LYS A 141 -13.54 -24.11 41.91
N PHE A 142 -13.50 -23.13 41.01
CA PHE A 142 -12.68 -23.15 39.80
C PHE A 142 -12.08 -21.77 39.58
N PHE A 143 -10.79 -21.73 39.25
CA PHE A 143 -10.02 -20.51 39.00
C PHE A 143 -9.31 -20.62 37.64
N MET A 144 -9.56 -19.67 36.75
CA MET A 144 -8.84 -19.52 35.49
C MET A 144 -7.88 -18.34 35.58
N LEU A 145 -6.58 -18.63 35.63
CA LEU A 145 -5.51 -17.64 35.75
C LEU A 145 -5.02 -17.25 34.36
N GLN A 146 -5.33 -16.04 33.91
CA GLN A 146 -4.74 -15.48 32.70
C GLN A 146 -3.27 -15.10 32.94
N VAL A 147 -2.36 -15.57 32.09
CA VAL A 147 -0.90 -15.44 32.25
C VAL A 147 -0.31 -14.86 30.96
N LYS A 148 0.65 -13.93 31.10
CA LYS A 148 1.50 -13.51 29.98
C LYS A 148 2.74 -14.39 29.93
N LYS A 149 3.16 -14.78 28.73
CA LYS A 149 4.27 -15.75 28.51
C LYS A 149 5.62 -15.24 29.03
N SER A 150 5.73 -13.93 29.27
CA SER A 150 6.94 -13.19 29.67
C SER A 150 6.82 -12.60 31.09
N GLY A 151 7.15 -13.42 32.12
CA GLY A 151 7.61 -12.91 33.43
C GLY A 151 6.77 -13.21 34.67
N ASP A 152 5.52 -13.65 34.55
CA ASP A 152 4.70 -14.01 35.73
C ASP A 152 5.16 -15.36 36.32
N ILE A 153 5.83 -15.34 37.47
CA ILE A 153 6.27 -16.56 38.19
C ILE A 153 5.19 -17.07 39.15
N SER A 154 4.42 -16.17 39.77
CA SER A 154 3.33 -16.51 40.68
C SER A 154 2.13 -15.57 40.56
N LYS A 155 0.97 -16.01 41.05
CA LYS A 155 -0.28 -15.22 41.03
C LYS A 155 -1.13 -15.48 42.28
N GLU A 156 -1.71 -14.41 42.83
CA GLU A 156 -2.58 -14.48 44.02
C GLU A 156 -3.98 -15.03 43.67
N LEU A 157 -4.41 -16.05 44.40
CA LEU A 157 -5.80 -16.51 44.50
C LEU A 157 -6.51 -15.86 45.68
N LYS A 158 -7.81 -15.61 45.53
CA LYS A 158 -8.72 -15.20 46.61
C LYS A 158 -9.83 -16.22 46.77
N ILE A 159 -9.74 -17.01 47.83
CA ILE A 159 -10.66 -18.10 48.15
C ILE A 159 -11.57 -17.63 49.29
N SER A 160 -12.87 -17.53 49.04
CA SER A 160 -13.85 -17.15 50.07
C SER A 160 -14.43 -18.40 50.74
N LEU A 161 -14.65 -18.33 52.05
CA LEU A 161 -15.26 -19.40 52.84
C LEU A 161 -16.72 -19.06 53.13
N LYS A 162 -17.65 -19.99 52.87
CA LYS A 162 -19.07 -19.83 53.15
C LYS A 162 -19.56 -20.88 54.14
N LEU A 163 -19.92 -20.45 55.33
CA LEU A 163 -20.40 -21.30 56.43
C LEU A 163 -21.85 -21.76 56.19
N LYS A 164 -22.06 -23.08 56.12
CA LYS A 164 -23.40 -23.71 56.01
C LYS A 164 -24.05 -23.87 57.39
N ARG A 165 -23.27 -24.22 58.42
CA ARG A 165 -23.73 -24.54 59.79
C ARG A 165 -22.59 -24.39 60.81
N GLY A 166 -22.94 -24.07 62.06
CA GLY A 166 -22.02 -24.03 63.20
C GLY A 166 -21.34 -22.67 63.36
N ALA A 167 -20.35 -22.64 64.23
CA ALA A 167 -19.41 -21.53 64.37
C ALA A 167 -17.98 -22.07 64.30
N LEU A 168 -17.04 -21.23 63.90
CA LEU A 168 -15.63 -21.60 63.75
C LEU A 168 -14.69 -20.50 64.23
N ASN A 169 -13.54 -20.94 64.74
CA ASN A 169 -12.43 -20.09 65.15
C ASN A 169 -11.16 -20.74 64.59
N ILE A 170 -10.62 -20.16 63.51
CA ILE A 170 -9.48 -20.71 62.77
C ILE A 170 -8.19 -20.22 63.43
N GLU A 171 -7.34 -21.14 63.87
CA GLU A 171 -5.99 -20.82 64.36
C GLU A 171 -5.00 -20.72 63.20
N GLU A 172 -5.12 -21.66 62.25
CA GLU A 172 -4.17 -21.89 61.17
C GLU A 172 -4.84 -22.50 59.93
N ILE A 173 -4.31 -22.17 58.76
CA ILE A 173 -4.72 -22.74 57.46
C ILE A 173 -3.44 -23.20 56.76
N ALA A 174 -3.45 -24.43 56.26
CA ALA A 174 -2.32 -25.06 55.58
C ALA A 174 -2.76 -25.73 54.27
N SER A 175 -1.78 -26.18 53.49
CA SER A 175 -1.92 -26.89 52.23
C SER A 175 -0.71 -27.79 52.05
N ASP A 176 -0.92 -29.01 51.57
CA ASP A 176 0.16 -29.95 51.25
C ASP A 176 0.65 -29.79 49.80
N GLN A 177 0.02 -28.91 49.03
CA GLN A 177 0.28 -28.72 47.60
C GLN A 177 1.47 -27.80 47.37
N GLU A 178 2.58 -28.33 46.87
CA GLU A 178 3.81 -27.57 46.57
C GLU A 178 3.61 -26.37 45.62
N TRP A 179 2.57 -26.41 44.78
CA TRP A 179 2.23 -25.30 43.87
C TRP A 179 1.46 -24.15 44.54
N LEU A 180 1.04 -24.30 45.80
CA LEU A 180 0.30 -23.30 46.57
C LEU A 180 1.14 -22.86 47.79
N SER A 181 1.32 -21.56 47.94
CA SER A 181 2.23 -20.97 48.93
C SER A 181 1.67 -19.68 49.54
N ALA A 182 2.31 -19.16 50.59
CA ALA A 182 1.95 -17.88 51.22
C ALA A 182 0.44 -17.74 51.54
N ILE A 183 -0.15 -18.80 52.12
CA ILE A 183 -1.57 -18.81 52.51
C ILE A 183 -1.75 -17.90 53.72
N ASN A 184 -2.54 -16.84 53.54
CA ASN A 184 -2.83 -15.84 54.57
C ASN A 184 -4.34 -15.65 54.76
N PHE A 185 -4.74 -15.36 55.99
CA PHE A 185 -6.10 -14.95 56.35
C PHE A 185 -6.07 -13.92 57.48
N ASP A 186 -7.13 -13.11 57.63
CA ASP A 186 -7.24 -12.13 58.72
C ASP A 186 -7.53 -12.82 60.06
N LYS A 187 -6.50 -12.93 60.92
CA LYS A 187 -6.55 -13.59 62.24
C LYS A 187 -7.31 -12.80 63.34
N LYS A 188 -8.26 -11.94 62.98
CA LYS A 188 -9.11 -11.26 63.99
C LYS A 188 -9.86 -12.29 64.83
N ASN A 189 -9.44 -12.44 66.09
CA ASN A 189 -9.95 -13.38 67.12
C ASN A 189 -11.45 -13.23 67.42
N HIS A 190 -12.31 -13.58 66.47
CA HIS A 190 -13.75 -13.58 66.58
C HIS A 190 -14.29 -14.92 66.11
N TRP A 191 -15.27 -15.43 66.86
CA TRP A 191 -16.05 -16.60 66.47
C TRP A 191 -16.90 -16.26 65.25
N LEU A 192 -16.55 -16.84 64.09
CA LEU A 192 -17.29 -16.66 62.85
C LEU A 192 -18.52 -17.57 62.87
N LYS A 193 -19.69 -16.96 62.74
CA LYS A 193 -21.02 -17.59 62.76
C LYS A 193 -21.66 -17.55 61.38
N LYS A 194 -22.71 -18.34 61.20
CA LYS A 194 -23.47 -18.40 59.95
C LYS A 194 -24.09 -17.03 59.62
N GLY A 195 -23.55 -16.38 58.58
CA GLY A 195 -23.99 -15.06 58.13
C GLY A 195 -22.90 -14.00 58.20
N ASP A 196 -21.81 -14.25 58.91
CA ASP A 196 -20.68 -13.33 59.00
C ASP A 196 -19.95 -13.20 57.65
N SER A 197 -19.47 -12.00 57.35
CA SER A 197 -18.64 -11.74 56.18
C SER A 197 -17.20 -12.12 56.49
N ILE A 198 -16.81 -13.32 56.06
CA ILE A 198 -15.46 -13.87 56.27
C ILE A 198 -14.50 -13.25 55.24
N PRO A 199 -13.39 -12.62 55.66
CA PRO A 199 -12.36 -12.13 54.75
C PRO A 199 -11.83 -13.27 53.86
N PRO A 200 -11.54 -13.01 52.57
CA PRO A 200 -11.03 -14.06 51.69
C PRO A 200 -9.64 -14.51 52.14
N ILE A 201 -9.41 -15.82 52.03
CA ILE A 201 -8.09 -16.44 52.16
C ILE A 201 -7.31 -16.10 50.90
N THR A 202 -6.13 -15.52 51.05
CA THR A 202 -5.21 -15.20 49.94
C THR A 202 -4.12 -16.25 49.88
N ALA A 203 -3.77 -16.74 48.68
CA ALA A 203 -2.70 -17.71 48.50
C ALA A 203 -1.99 -17.52 47.15
N ASN A 204 -0.67 -17.69 47.09
CA ASN A 204 0.12 -17.54 45.87
C ASN A 204 0.31 -18.89 45.17
N VAL A 205 -0.06 -18.95 43.89
CA VAL A 205 0.15 -20.11 43.03
C VAL A 205 1.43 -19.96 42.22
N ASN A 206 2.26 -21.00 42.19
CA ASN A 206 3.38 -21.11 41.27
C ASN A 206 2.88 -21.45 39.86
N LEU A 207 3.05 -20.52 38.91
CA LEU A 207 2.54 -20.66 37.54
C LEU A 207 3.32 -21.69 36.70
N GLN A 208 4.54 -22.05 37.11
CA GLN A 208 5.35 -23.09 36.48
C GLN A 208 4.83 -24.50 36.76
N ALA A 209 4.04 -24.70 37.82
CA ALA A 209 3.43 -26.00 38.16
C ALA A 209 2.04 -26.23 37.51
N LEU A 210 1.54 -25.25 36.74
CA LEU A 210 0.22 -25.24 36.10
C LEU A 210 0.27 -25.59 34.60
N ASP A 211 1.06 -26.60 34.21
CA ASP A 211 1.04 -27.09 32.81
C ASP A 211 -0.26 -27.83 32.46
N GLN A 212 -1.00 -28.31 33.47
CA GLN A 212 -2.35 -28.88 33.38
C GLN A 212 -3.22 -28.33 34.54
N PRO A 213 -4.56 -28.47 34.49
CA PRO A 213 -5.43 -28.14 35.62
C PRO A 213 -5.02 -28.87 36.91
N GLN A 214 -4.77 -28.11 37.97
CA GLN A 214 -4.35 -28.63 39.27
C GLN A 214 -5.50 -28.57 40.28
N LYS A 215 -5.62 -29.60 41.12
CA LYS A 215 -6.63 -29.67 42.19
C LYS A 215 -6.02 -29.36 43.56
N GLY A 216 -6.56 -28.35 44.23
CA GLY A 216 -6.14 -27.88 45.54
C GLY A 216 -7.13 -28.27 46.65
N LYS A 217 -6.59 -28.44 47.86
CA LYS A 217 -7.34 -28.56 49.11
C LYS A 217 -6.72 -27.61 50.13
N LEU A 218 -7.52 -27.16 51.09
CA LEU A 218 -7.05 -26.43 52.26
C LEU A 218 -7.35 -27.25 53.52
N LYS A 219 -6.38 -27.28 54.44
CA LYS A 219 -6.49 -27.84 55.77
C LYS A 219 -6.67 -26.71 56.77
N PHE A 220 -7.55 -26.89 57.76
CA PHE A 220 -7.83 -25.89 58.78
C PHE A 220 -7.64 -26.48 60.16
N LYS A 221 -6.91 -25.77 61.01
CA LYS A 221 -6.82 -26.04 62.43
C LYS A 221 -7.80 -25.13 63.17
N LEU A 222 -8.74 -25.72 63.90
CA LEU A 222 -9.76 -24.99 64.64
C LEU A 222 -9.44 -25.00 66.13
N LYS A 223 -9.63 -23.85 66.78
CA LYS A 223 -9.39 -23.69 68.21
C LYS A 223 -10.30 -24.61 69.02
N GLY A 224 -9.72 -25.58 69.73
CA GLY A 224 -10.45 -26.61 70.48
C GLY A 224 -10.71 -27.92 69.72
N ILE A 225 -9.98 -28.17 68.62
CA ILE A 225 -9.91 -29.47 67.94
C ILE A 225 -8.43 -29.78 67.72
N GLU A 226 -7.95 -30.95 68.17
CA GLU A 226 -6.54 -31.34 67.97
C GLU A 226 -6.24 -31.68 66.50
N ASP A 227 -7.16 -32.38 65.84
CA ASP A 227 -7.04 -32.81 64.45
C ASP A 227 -7.19 -31.68 63.43
N TRP A 228 -6.38 -31.73 62.37
CA TRP A 228 -6.58 -30.92 61.18
C TRP A 228 -7.77 -31.43 60.36
N LEU A 229 -8.64 -30.51 59.96
CA LEU A 229 -9.79 -30.82 59.12
C LEU A 229 -9.47 -30.49 57.65
N GLU A 230 -9.60 -31.48 56.75
CA GLU A 230 -9.54 -31.28 55.30
C GLU A 230 -10.92 -30.96 54.72
N PHE A 231 -10.99 -30.05 53.74
CA PHE A 231 -12.25 -29.63 53.12
C PHE A 231 -12.24 -29.71 51.59
N GLU A 232 -13.36 -29.31 50.98
CA GLU A 232 -13.68 -29.50 49.56
C GLU A 232 -12.56 -29.05 48.59
N GLU A 233 -12.39 -29.84 47.51
CA GLU A 233 -11.46 -29.52 46.42
C GLU A 233 -11.90 -28.27 45.64
N PHE A 234 -10.91 -27.49 45.21
CA PHE A 234 -11.02 -26.47 44.16
C PHE A 234 -10.01 -26.76 43.04
N GLU A 235 -10.27 -26.26 41.85
CA GLU A 235 -9.41 -26.47 40.67
C GLU A 235 -8.84 -25.14 40.16
N VAL A 236 -7.59 -25.16 39.74
CA VAL A 236 -6.85 -24.02 39.21
C VAL A 236 -6.27 -24.39 37.84
N SER A 237 -6.58 -23.58 36.84
CA SER A 237 -6.04 -23.69 35.48
C SER A 237 -5.38 -22.38 35.06
N ARG A 238 -4.43 -22.43 34.12
CA ARG A 238 -3.88 -21.22 33.48
C ARG A 238 -4.34 -21.11 32.02
N GLU A 239 -4.56 -19.88 31.56
CA GLU A 239 -4.76 -19.51 30.16
C GLU A 239 -3.57 -18.63 29.74
N ILE A 240 -2.82 -19.03 28.73
CA ILE A 240 -1.73 -18.21 28.18
C ILE A 240 -2.34 -17.30 27.12
N LEU A 241 -2.24 -15.99 27.32
CA LEU A 241 -2.78 -15.01 26.38
C LEU A 241 -1.90 -14.87 25.12
N PRO A 242 -2.49 -14.58 23.93
CA PRO A 242 -1.74 -14.16 22.77
C PRO A 242 -0.96 -12.86 23.02
N GLU A 243 0.21 -12.71 22.41
CA GLU A 243 1.12 -11.57 22.63
C GLU A 243 1.69 -11.08 21.30
N LEU A 244 1.40 -9.82 20.95
CA LEU A 244 1.86 -9.21 19.70
C LEU A 244 3.22 -8.54 19.86
N SER A 245 4.18 -9.00 19.07
CA SER A 245 5.48 -8.35 18.87
C SER A 245 5.60 -7.78 17.46
N ILE A 246 6.50 -6.80 17.31
CA ILE A 246 6.80 -6.14 16.04
C ILE A 246 8.30 -6.28 15.78
N ILE A 247 8.65 -6.63 14.54
CA ILE A 247 10.01 -6.98 14.11
C ILE A 247 10.36 -6.10 12.91
N SER A 248 10.32 -4.78 13.10
CA SER A 248 10.54 -3.80 12.02
C SER A 248 11.16 -2.54 12.58
N GLU A 249 11.96 -1.87 11.75
CA GLU A 249 12.59 -0.60 12.09
C GLU A 249 11.52 0.48 12.32
N ASN A 250 11.72 1.31 13.33
CA ASN A 250 10.83 2.40 13.69
C ASN A 250 11.16 3.72 12.96
N THR A 251 11.99 3.65 11.92
CA THR A 251 12.45 4.79 11.11
C THR A 251 12.35 4.47 9.63
N LEU A 252 11.99 5.46 8.82
CA LEU A 252 11.95 5.33 7.36
C LEU A 252 12.35 6.66 6.71
N ALA A 253 13.43 6.66 5.93
CA ALA A 253 13.75 7.76 5.04
C ALA A 253 12.92 7.66 3.75
N ILE A 254 12.39 8.77 3.26
CA ILE A 254 11.70 8.86 1.95
C ILE A 254 12.16 10.16 1.30
N ARG A 255 12.43 10.17 0.01
CA ARG A 255 12.79 11.42 -0.67
C ARG A 255 11.56 12.27 -1.00
N GLU A 256 11.75 13.57 -1.10
CA GLU A 256 10.69 14.52 -1.44
C GLU A 256 9.92 14.09 -2.69
N GLY A 257 8.60 14.28 -2.71
CA GLY A 257 7.78 13.91 -3.87
C GLY A 257 7.48 12.40 -4.03
N LYS A 258 8.25 11.50 -3.42
CA LYS A 258 8.20 10.05 -3.70
C LYS A 258 7.13 9.30 -2.92
N LYS A 259 6.71 8.17 -3.50
CA LYS A 259 5.92 7.14 -2.82
C LYS A 259 6.84 5.99 -2.41
N ARG A 260 6.61 5.39 -1.24
CA ARG A 260 7.39 4.25 -0.74
C ARG A 260 6.50 3.27 0.01
N GLU A 261 6.71 1.96 -0.19
CA GLU A 261 6.06 0.93 0.63
C GLU A 261 6.84 0.64 1.92
N TYR A 262 6.11 0.29 2.98
CA TYR A 262 6.64 -0.10 4.27
C TYR A 262 5.89 -1.35 4.79
N SER A 263 6.62 -2.45 4.99
CA SER A 263 6.06 -3.69 5.56
C SER A 263 6.32 -3.77 7.07
N LEU A 264 5.27 -3.60 7.88
CA LEU A 264 5.32 -3.91 9.32
C LEU A 264 5.25 -5.43 9.52
N GLN A 265 6.35 -6.03 9.98
CA GLN A 265 6.35 -7.44 10.42
C GLN A 265 5.82 -7.55 11.85
N VAL A 266 4.71 -8.27 11.98
CA VAL A 266 4.07 -8.62 13.25
C VAL A 266 4.25 -10.10 13.52
N LYS A 267 4.47 -10.48 14.79
CA LYS A 267 4.58 -11.88 15.22
C LYS A 267 3.84 -12.13 16.51
N ASN A 268 3.03 -13.19 16.53
CA ASN A 268 2.38 -13.69 17.74
C ASN A 268 3.38 -14.54 18.54
N ASN A 269 3.94 -13.99 19.61
CA ASN A 269 4.83 -14.71 20.53
C ASN A 269 4.07 -15.42 21.66
N GLY A 270 2.79 -15.08 21.87
CA GLY A 270 1.96 -15.62 22.95
C GLY A 270 1.50 -17.06 22.69
N GLY A 271 0.53 -17.51 23.49
CA GLY A 271 -0.14 -18.81 23.28
C GLY A 271 -1.45 -18.62 22.51
N GLY A 272 -1.80 -19.58 21.65
CA GLY A 272 -3.08 -19.59 20.92
C GLY A 272 -3.16 -18.61 19.74
N GLU A 273 -4.32 -18.59 19.08
CA GLU A 273 -4.54 -17.84 17.82
C GLU A 273 -4.91 -16.37 18.06
N LEU A 274 -4.21 -15.47 17.37
CA LEU A 274 -4.40 -14.03 17.43
C LEU A 274 -5.06 -13.51 16.14
N HIS A 275 -6.19 -12.82 16.24
CA HIS A 275 -6.82 -12.13 15.11
C HIS A 275 -6.64 -10.62 15.28
N LEU A 276 -5.80 -10.01 14.44
CA LEU A 276 -5.69 -8.56 14.34
C LEU A 276 -6.92 -8.06 13.59
N LYS A 277 -7.75 -7.24 14.24
CA LYS A 277 -9.05 -6.82 13.71
C LYS A 277 -8.99 -5.49 12.97
N ASP A 278 -8.20 -4.57 13.51
CA ASP A 278 -8.16 -3.16 13.10
C ASP A 278 -6.79 -2.57 13.47
N ILE A 279 -6.32 -1.60 12.68
CA ILE A 279 -5.12 -0.82 12.96
C ILE A 279 -5.47 0.63 12.68
N LYS A 280 -5.49 1.43 13.74
CA LYS A 280 -5.77 2.86 13.64
C LYS A 280 -4.48 3.62 13.46
N ILE A 281 -4.47 4.49 12.47
CA ILE A 281 -3.42 5.48 12.23
C ILE A 281 -3.86 6.78 12.95
N ASN A 282 -2.90 7.55 13.48
CA ASN A 282 -3.18 8.84 14.11
C ASN A 282 -3.80 9.87 13.13
N GLU A 283 -4.58 10.79 13.68
CA GLU A 283 -5.20 11.88 12.91
C GLU A 283 -4.15 12.78 12.23
N GLY A 284 -4.47 13.29 11.04
CA GLY A 284 -3.59 14.15 10.25
C GLY A 284 -2.59 13.43 9.35
N VAL A 285 -2.69 12.10 9.21
CA VAL A 285 -1.78 11.27 8.39
C VAL A 285 -2.54 10.61 7.22
N ASP A 286 -3.11 11.43 6.33
CA ASP A 286 -3.85 10.97 5.13
C ASP A 286 -2.95 10.45 3.98
N TRP A 287 -1.65 10.71 4.12
CA TRP A 287 -0.55 10.31 3.24
C TRP A 287 0.10 8.97 3.61
N PHE A 288 -0.35 8.30 4.68
CA PHE A 288 0.07 6.94 5.06
C PHE A 288 -1.15 6.01 5.06
N ARG A 289 -1.12 4.91 4.29
CA ARG A 289 -2.31 4.05 4.06
C ARG A 289 -1.98 2.57 4.17
N GLN A 290 -2.82 1.81 4.84
CA GLN A 290 -2.71 0.35 4.90
C GLN A 290 -3.16 -0.27 3.57
N LYS A 291 -2.37 -1.21 3.02
CA LYS A 291 -2.68 -1.99 1.81
C LYS A 291 -3.15 -3.40 2.13
N THR A 292 -2.66 -4.02 3.21
CA THR A 292 -3.12 -5.36 3.64
C THR A 292 -4.55 -5.31 4.17
N ASN A 293 -5.39 -6.26 3.75
CA ASN A 293 -6.76 -6.41 4.25
C ASN A 293 -6.77 -7.06 5.66
N LEU A 294 -7.66 -6.57 6.53
CA LEU A 294 -7.95 -7.12 7.86
C LEU A 294 -9.34 -7.76 7.90
N PRO A 295 -9.62 -8.74 8.79
CA PRO A 295 -8.76 -9.21 9.87
C PRO A 295 -7.62 -10.14 9.42
N LEU A 296 -6.47 -10.06 10.10
CA LEU A 296 -5.31 -10.92 9.87
C LEU A 296 -5.18 -11.94 11.01
N GLN A 297 -5.15 -13.23 10.67
CA GLN A 297 -4.98 -14.33 11.62
C GLN A 297 -3.50 -14.69 11.78
N LEU A 298 -3.02 -14.86 13.01
CA LEU A 298 -1.67 -15.33 13.34
C LEU A 298 -1.72 -16.50 14.33
N GLN A 299 -1.21 -17.65 13.91
CA GLN A 299 -0.97 -18.80 14.77
C GLN A 299 0.16 -18.54 15.77
N GLU A 300 0.32 -19.39 16.79
CA GLU A 300 1.42 -19.26 17.74
C GLU A 300 2.79 -19.35 17.04
N ASN A 301 3.68 -18.41 17.37
CA ASN A 301 4.99 -18.16 16.74
C ASN A 301 4.97 -17.77 15.25
N GLU A 302 3.80 -17.62 14.63
CA GLU A 302 3.68 -17.16 13.23
C GLU A 302 4.00 -15.66 13.11
N ALA A 303 4.73 -15.30 12.05
CA ALA A 303 5.01 -13.92 11.68
C ALA A 303 4.37 -13.59 10.32
N LYS A 304 3.76 -12.41 10.19
CA LYS A 304 3.15 -11.90 8.96
C LYS A 304 3.53 -10.45 8.71
N LYS A 305 3.48 -10.05 7.45
CA LYS A 305 3.62 -8.65 7.03
C LYS A 305 2.27 -7.95 7.00
N ILE A 306 2.28 -6.67 7.32
CA ILE A 306 1.20 -5.73 7.08
C ILE A 306 1.83 -4.58 6.30
N ASP A 307 1.43 -4.44 5.05
CA ASP A 307 2.02 -3.54 4.08
C ASP A 307 1.26 -2.20 4.07
N PHE A 308 2.02 -1.12 4.04
CA PHE A 308 1.54 0.26 4.02
C PHE A 308 2.20 1.01 2.87
N SER A 309 1.48 1.96 2.27
CA SER A 309 2.03 2.91 1.30
C SER A 309 2.14 4.30 1.93
N VAL A 310 3.28 4.95 1.71
CA VAL A 310 3.57 6.32 2.13
C VAL A 310 3.66 7.23 0.89
N ASP A 311 3.08 8.43 0.95
CA ASP A 311 3.06 9.41 -0.13
C ASP A 311 3.68 10.75 0.33
N ALA A 312 4.93 11.01 -0.06
CA ALA A 312 5.64 12.22 0.33
C ALA A 312 5.34 13.45 -0.56
N ALA A 313 4.39 13.35 -1.51
CA ALA A 313 4.14 14.40 -2.52
C ALA A 313 3.85 15.80 -1.96
N ASN A 314 3.30 15.89 -0.74
CA ASN A 314 2.94 17.16 -0.09
C ASN A 314 3.65 17.36 1.26
N LEU A 315 4.66 16.55 1.57
CA LEU A 315 5.41 16.64 2.81
C LEU A 315 6.61 17.58 2.63
N LYS A 316 6.93 18.35 3.69
CA LYS A 316 8.09 19.22 3.71
C LYS A 316 9.39 18.42 3.84
N VAL A 317 10.36 18.76 2.99
CA VAL A 317 11.77 18.36 3.04
C VAL A 317 12.41 18.74 4.37
N ASP A 318 13.43 17.99 4.77
CA ASP A 318 14.21 18.14 6.01
C ASP A 318 13.35 18.11 7.29
N ASN A 319 12.21 17.41 7.24
CA ASN A 319 11.28 17.26 8.34
C ASN A 319 10.98 15.78 8.63
N THR A 320 10.72 15.47 9.91
CA THR A 320 10.33 14.13 10.37
C THR A 320 8.88 14.12 10.83
N TYR A 321 8.13 13.10 10.41
CA TYR A 321 6.71 12.91 10.70
C TYR A 321 6.50 11.60 11.46
N ASP A 322 5.73 11.63 12.55
CA ASP A 322 5.41 10.43 13.31
C ASP A 322 4.07 9.83 12.92
N VAL A 323 4.12 8.56 12.53
CA VAL A 323 2.96 7.70 12.30
C VAL A 323 2.82 6.76 13.50
N ILE A 324 1.69 6.83 14.19
CA ILE A 324 1.35 5.99 15.34
C ILE A 324 0.31 4.97 14.89
N LEU A 325 0.70 3.69 14.91
CA LEU A 325 -0.14 2.55 14.57
C LEU A 325 -0.65 1.90 15.86
N THR A 326 -1.96 2.03 16.11
CA THR A 326 -2.66 1.48 17.27
C THR A 326 -3.40 0.21 16.86
N ILE A 327 -2.86 -0.96 17.24
CA ILE A 327 -3.30 -2.27 16.78
C ILE A 327 -4.32 -2.86 17.75
N HIS A 328 -5.46 -3.33 17.23
CA HIS A 328 -6.54 -3.98 17.99
C HIS A 328 -6.71 -5.46 17.60
N SER A 329 -7.15 -6.31 18.54
CA SER A 329 -7.31 -7.75 18.30
C SER A 329 -8.61 -8.35 18.85
N ASN A 330 -8.76 -9.67 18.72
CA ASN A 330 -9.82 -10.46 19.37
C ASN A 330 -9.67 -10.59 20.89
N CYS A 331 -8.49 -10.40 21.46
CA CYS A 331 -8.18 -10.77 22.85
C CYS A 331 -8.57 -9.71 23.89
N CYS A 332 -8.77 -8.45 23.50
CA CYS A 332 -9.05 -7.35 24.41
C CYS A 332 -9.82 -6.20 23.74
N LEU A 333 -10.46 -5.35 24.55
CA LEU A 333 -11.16 -4.13 24.10
C LEU A 333 -10.22 -2.92 23.93
N LEU A 334 -9.04 -2.98 24.55
CA LEU A 334 -7.97 -1.98 24.41
C LEU A 334 -7.06 -2.33 23.22
N PRO A 335 -6.18 -1.42 22.77
CA PRO A 335 -5.11 -1.78 21.84
C PRO A 335 -4.23 -2.89 22.43
N ILE A 336 -3.85 -3.88 21.61
CA ILE A 336 -2.87 -4.91 22.01
C ILE A 336 -1.42 -4.41 21.86
N LYS A 337 -1.19 -3.44 20.96
CA LYS A 337 0.12 -2.84 20.72
C LYS A 337 -0.03 -1.43 20.11
N GLU A 338 0.92 -0.56 20.44
CA GLU A 338 1.17 0.68 19.71
C GLU A 338 2.58 0.64 19.12
N PHE A 339 2.74 1.22 17.94
CA PHE A 339 4.01 1.36 17.24
C PHE A 339 4.16 2.76 16.67
N ARG A 340 5.31 3.39 16.87
CA ARG A 340 5.64 4.70 16.32
C ARG A 340 6.68 4.53 15.23
N LEU A 341 6.33 4.93 14.01
CA LEU A 341 7.21 4.99 12.85
C LEU A 341 7.53 6.45 12.58
N SER A 342 8.80 6.83 12.69
CA SER A 342 9.29 8.17 12.38
C SER A 342 9.79 8.22 10.93
N ILE A 343 9.12 9.01 10.09
CA ILE A 343 9.37 9.11 8.65
C ILE A 343 10.06 10.43 8.34
N THR A 344 11.30 10.39 7.86
CA THR A 344 12.08 11.59 7.51
C THR A 344 12.01 11.83 6.02
N ILE A 345 11.75 13.07 5.62
CA ILE A 345 11.69 13.47 4.21
C ILE A 345 13.01 14.11 3.79
N GLU A 346 13.75 13.40 2.95
CA GLU A 346 15.07 13.80 2.46
C GLU A 346 14.96 14.55 1.12
N LYS A 347 15.86 15.49 0.87
CA LYS A 347 15.91 16.19 -0.41
C LYS A 347 16.36 15.23 -1.53
N MET A 348 15.73 15.30 -2.71
CA MET A 348 16.30 14.66 -3.90
C MET A 348 17.48 15.47 -4.43
N GLU A 349 18.60 14.80 -4.70
CA GLU A 349 19.68 15.35 -5.51
C GLU A 349 19.24 15.40 -6.99
N SER A 350 19.59 16.47 -7.71
CA SER A 350 19.35 16.54 -9.16
C SER A 350 20.28 15.60 -9.89
N TYR A 351 19.76 14.87 -10.89
CA TYR A 351 20.60 14.19 -11.88
C TYR A 351 21.22 15.26 -12.78
N GLU A 352 22.55 15.36 -12.78
CA GLU A 352 23.25 16.47 -13.44
C GLU A 352 23.09 16.45 -14.97
N TYR A 353 22.93 15.26 -15.56
CA TYR A 353 22.87 15.05 -17.01
C TYR A 353 21.42 15.06 -17.54
N CYS A 354 21.26 14.62 -18.79
CA CYS A 354 19.97 14.54 -19.47
C CYS A 354 19.49 13.09 -19.61
N VAL A 355 18.19 12.86 -19.37
CA VAL A 355 17.51 11.60 -19.71
C VAL A 355 16.83 11.76 -21.06
N ALA A 356 16.95 10.76 -21.93
CA ALA A 356 16.19 10.70 -23.18
C ALA A 356 15.02 9.73 -23.06
N ILE A 357 13.85 10.17 -23.53
CA ILE A 357 12.60 9.40 -23.56
C ILE A 357 12.18 9.23 -25.03
N ASP A 358 12.30 8.01 -25.52
CA ASP A 358 11.56 7.58 -26.71
C ASP A 358 10.16 7.12 -26.28
N PHE A 359 9.20 8.03 -26.29
CA PHE A 359 7.79 7.71 -26.06
C PHE A 359 7.16 7.19 -27.36
N GLY A 360 7.50 5.98 -27.81
CA GLY A 360 6.94 5.40 -29.05
C GLY A 360 5.42 5.09 -29.00
N THR A 361 4.84 4.71 -30.14
CA THR A 361 3.38 4.41 -30.24
C THR A 361 3.00 3.05 -29.62
N THR A 362 3.91 2.08 -29.71
CA THR A 362 3.66 0.68 -29.31
C THR A 362 4.56 0.24 -28.17
N ASN A 363 5.81 0.67 -28.17
CA ASN A 363 6.78 0.47 -27.10
C ASN A 363 7.49 1.81 -26.89
N SER A 364 7.97 2.03 -25.67
CA SER A 364 8.76 3.19 -25.28
C SER A 364 10.06 2.74 -24.63
N CYS A 365 11.11 3.54 -24.78
CA CYS A 365 12.45 3.26 -24.27
C CYS A 365 13.03 4.52 -23.61
N CYS A 366 13.93 4.35 -22.64
CA CYS A 366 14.63 5.47 -22.01
C CYS A 366 16.13 5.20 -21.98
N ALA A 367 16.92 6.26 -22.18
CA ALA A 367 18.37 6.22 -22.15
C ALA A 367 18.95 7.36 -21.28
N TYR A 368 20.12 7.14 -20.72
CA TYR A 368 20.82 8.08 -19.86
C TYR A 368 22.34 8.01 -20.07
N TYR A 369 23.05 8.97 -19.51
CA TYR A 369 24.51 8.94 -19.47
C TYR A 369 24.99 8.25 -18.19
N ASP A 370 25.63 7.10 -18.35
CA ASP A 370 26.29 6.38 -17.26
C ASP A 370 27.65 7.04 -16.98
N GLU A 371 27.74 7.79 -15.89
CA GLU A 371 28.94 8.54 -15.50
C GLU A 371 30.15 7.64 -15.20
N GLU A 372 29.90 6.47 -14.61
CA GLU A 372 30.94 5.52 -14.20
C GLU A 372 31.57 4.85 -15.42
N LYS A 373 30.73 4.42 -16.37
CA LYS A 373 31.16 3.79 -17.64
C LYS A 373 31.54 4.80 -18.72
N LYS A 374 31.10 6.05 -18.58
CA LYS A 374 31.24 7.15 -19.56
C LYS A 374 30.62 6.83 -20.92
N GLU A 375 29.46 6.20 -20.90
CA GLU A 375 28.72 5.81 -22.11
C GLU A 375 27.21 6.01 -21.94
N ILE A 376 26.49 5.96 -23.06
CA ILE A 376 25.03 6.01 -23.06
C ILE A 376 24.49 4.61 -22.79
N ALA A 377 23.70 4.48 -21.74
CA ALA A 377 23.08 3.24 -21.31
C ALA A 377 21.55 3.33 -21.40
N LEU A 378 20.89 2.17 -21.47
CA LEU A 378 19.43 2.07 -21.45
C LEU A 378 18.94 1.87 -20.02
N ILE A 379 17.71 2.33 -19.76
CA ILE A 379 17.04 2.16 -18.47
C ILE A 379 16.11 0.94 -18.53
N PRO A 380 16.17 -0.01 -17.58
CA PRO A 380 15.29 -1.16 -17.53
C PRO A 380 13.90 -0.74 -17.02
N LEU A 381 13.03 -0.29 -17.93
CA LEU A 381 11.67 0.18 -17.62
C LEU A 381 10.72 -0.94 -17.18
N ASP A 382 10.94 -2.19 -17.60
CA ASP A 382 10.05 -3.33 -17.36
C ASP A 382 10.86 -4.58 -16.96
N ILE A 383 11.34 -4.61 -15.71
CA ILE A 383 12.20 -5.66 -15.17
C ILE A 383 11.48 -7.03 -15.10
N ALA A 384 10.15 -7.04 -15.09
CA ALA A 384 9.36 -8.27 -15.14
C ALA A 384 9.47 -8.96 -16.51
N PHE A 385 9.60 -8.19 -17.58
CA PHE A 385 9.72 -8.68 -18.95
C PHE A 385 11.16 -9.08 -19.33
N LYS A 386 11.54 -10.30 -18.94
CA LYS A 386 12.91 -10.83 -19.08
C LYS A 386 13.51 -10.88 -20.49
N GLU A 387 12.69 -10.88 -21.55
CA GLU A 387 13.19 -10.95 -22.92
C GLU A 387 13.83 -9.63 -23.37
N ASP A 388 13.29 -8.49 -22.92
CA ASP A 388 13.71 -7.16 -23.35
C ASP A 388 13.32 -6.08 -22.31
N PRO A 389 14.00 -6.03 -21.15
CA PRO A 389 13.55 -5.24 -20.00
C PRO A 389 13.71 -3.72 -20.18
N TYR A 390 14.35 -3.28 -21.26
CA TYR A 390 14.58 -1.87 -21.59
C TYR A 390 13.40 -1.20 -22.31
N LEU A 391 12.35 -1.98 -22.59
CA LEU A 391 11.18 -1.54 -23.33
C LEU A 391 9.93 -1.69 -22.51
N LEU A 392 9.18 -0.61 -22.45
CA LEU A 392 7.86 -0.58 -21.86
C LEU A 392 6.82 -0.56 -22.98
N PRO A 393 5.91 -1.55 -23.08
CA PRO A 393 4.76 -1.42 -23.96
C PRO A 393 3.97 -0.14 -23.64
N SER A 394 3.63 0.65 -24.65
CA SER A 394 2.97 1.96 -24.52
C SER A 394 1.45 1.79 -24.26
N LEU A 395 1.14 1.05 -23.20
CA LEU A 395 -0.16 0.55 -22.78
C LEU A 395 -0.46 1.04 -21.37
N ILE A 396 -1.72 1.39 -21.09
CA ILE A 396 -2.15 1.82 -19.75
C ILE A 396 -3.56 1.31 -19.45
N ILE A 397 -3.83 0.95 -18.20
CA ILE A 397 -5.16 0.56 -17.73
C ILE A 397 -5.48 1.21 -16.39
N TYR A 398 -6.56 1.98 -16.35
CA TYR A 398 -7.03 2.65 -15.14
C TYR A 398 -7.92 1.72 -14.31
N LYS A 399 -7.55 1.49 -13.04
CA LYS A 399 -8.19 0.54 -12.12
C LYS A 399 -9.21 1.20 -11.20
N GLY A 400 -8.85 2.32 -10.60
CA GLY A 400 -9.62 2.96 -9.53
C GLY A 400 -9.04 4.32 -9.20
N ILE A 401 -9.49 4.92 -8.09
CA ILE A 401 -9.00 6.25 -7.66
C ILE A 401 -8.71 6.29 -6.16
N ASP A 402 -7.44 6.55 -5.84
CA ASP A 402 -6.91 6.63 -4.48
C ASP A 402 -6.90 8.09 -3.98
N GLY A 403 -8.11 8.63 -3.74
CA GLY A 403 -8.34 10.01 -3.32
C GLY A 403 -8.33 11.00 -4.50
N LYS A 404 -7.23 11.76 -4.64
CA LYS A 404 -7.01 12.69 -5.77
C LYS A 404 -6.29 12.04 -6.97
N TYR A 405 -5.59 10.93 -6.75
CA TYR A 405 -4.77 10.27 -7.77
C TYR A 405 -5.52 9.12 -8.44
N VAL A 406 -5.37 8.97 -9.75
CA VAL A 406 -5.88 7.80 -10.46
C VAL A 406 -4.91 6.63 -10.27
N ASP A 407 -5.44 5.46 -9.94
CA ASP A 407 -4.69 4.20 -9.86
C ASP A 407 -4.69 3.52 -11.23
N TYR A 408 -3.50 3.21 -11.74
CA TYR A 408 -3.29 2.62 -13.06
C TYR A 408 -2.07 1.71 -13.09
N ASP A 409 -2.07 0.75 -14.02
CA ASP A 409 -0.89 -0.02 -14.42
C ASP A 409 -0.46 0.42 -15.83
N VAL A 410 0.83 0.27 -16.15
CA VAL A 410 1.45 0.59 -17.44
C VAL A 410 2.25 -0.63 -17.92
N GLY A 411 2.50 -0.78 -19.22
CA GLY A 411 3.39 -1.84 -19.74
C GLY A 411 2.82 -3.26 -19.60
N HIS A 412 3.67 -4.23 -19.25
CA HIS A 412 3.23 -5.62 -19.10
C HIS A 412 2.28 -5.86 -17.92
N ASP A 413 2.31 -5.02 -16.88
CA ASP A 413 1.31 -5.07 -15.81
C ASP A 413 -0.09 -4.73 -16.36
N ALA A 414 -0.19 -3.69 -17.19
CA ALA A 414 -1.45 -3.32 -17.85
C ALA A 414 -1.96 -4.40 -18.82
N GLU A 415 -1.05 -5.01 -19.58
CA GLU A 415 -1.32 -6.12 -20.49
C GLU A 415 -1.88 -7.34 -19.72
N THR A 416 -1.25 -7.70 -18.60
CA THR A 416 -1.61 -8.86 -17.77
C THR A 416 -3.06 -8.80 -17.26
N VAL A 417 -3.54 -7.60 -16.91
CA VAL A 417 -4.92 -7.41 -16.39
C VAL A 417 -5.93 -6.96 -17.47
N ARG A 418 -5.53 -6.85 -18.75
CA ARG A 418 -6.36 -6.25 -19.82
C ARG A 418 -7.71 -6.92 -20.06
N LEU A 419 -7.82 -8.21 -19.77
CA LEU A 419 -9.06 -8.99 -19.93
C LEU A 419 -9.93 -9.04 -18.64
N GLY A 420 -9.47 -8.40 -17.56
CA GLY A 420 -10.13 -8.40 -16.26
C GLY A 420 -11.26 -7.39 -16.11
N LYS A 421 -11.61 -7.10 -14.85
CA LYS A 421 -12.65 -6.15 -14.41
C LYS A 421 -12.53 -4.78 -15.10
N TYR A 422 -11.31 -4.34 -15.37
CA TYR A 422 -11.00 -3.00 -15.88
C TYR A 422 -10.80 -2.94 -17.40
N SER A 423 -11.11 -4.02 -18.14
CA SER A 423 -10.91 -4.12 -19.60
C SER A 423 -11.51 -2.98 -20.44
N ALA A 424 -12.55 -2.29 -19.96
CA ALA A 424 -13.12 -1.11 -20.61
C ALA A 424 -12.28 0.17 -20.46
N ASN A 425 -11.33 0.20 -19.52
CA ASN A 425 -10.43 1.31 -19.22
C ASN A 425 -9.02 1.14 -19.82
N PHE A 426 -8.78 0.04 -20.54
CA PHE A 426 -7.51 -0.19 -21.25
C PHE A 426 -7.33 0.80 -22.41
N VAL A 427 -6.08 1.19 -22.66
CA VAL A 427 -5.67 2.11 -23.72
C VAL A 427 -4.37 1.59 -24.36
N GLU A 428 -4.36 1.50 -25.69
CA GLU A 428 -3.15 1.32 -26.50
C GLU A 428 -3.00 2.48 -27.50
N SER A 429 -1.83 2.62 -28.12
CA SER A 429 -1.60 3.53 -29.26
C SER A 429 -1.89 5.02 -29.00
N ILE A 430 -1.88 5.47 -27.73
CA ILE A 430 -2.35 6.81 -27.35
C ILE A 430 -1.56 7.95 -28.02
N LYS A 431 -0.31 7.71 -28.42
CA LYS A 431 0.51 8.65 -29.22
C LYS A 431 -0.20 9.11 -30.50
N ARG A 432 -0.97 8.24 -31.18
CA ARG A 432 -1.79 8.57 -32.37
C ARG A 432 -2.93 9.56 -32.10
N LYS A 433 -3.29 9.78 -30.83
CA LYS A 433 -4.38 10.66 -30.38
C LYS A 433 -3.89 11.99 -29.78
N LEU A 434 -2.58 12.21 -29.65
CA LEU A 434 -2.04 13.54 -29.29
C LEU A 434 -2.48 14.59 -30.30
N GLY A 435 -2.72 15.82 -29.84
CA GLY A 435 -3.33 16.91 -30.60
C GLY A 435 -4.86 16.92 -30.59
N GLN A 436 -5.52 15.90 -30.03
CA GLN A 436 -6.98 15.84 -29.89
C GLN A 436 -7.41 16.27 -28.48
N GLU A 437 -8.43 17.13 -28.40
CA GLU A 437 -8.96 17.68 -27.13
C GLU A 437 -10.16 16.88 -26.57
N GLU A 438 -10.63 15.84 -27.27
CA GLU A 438 -11.79 15.04 -26.85
C GLU A 438 -11.45 14.16 -25.63
N LYS A 439 -12.16 14.37 -24.52
CA LYS A 439 -11.94 13.64 -23.26
C LYS A 439 -12.71 12.32 -23.27
N ARG A 440 -12.00 11.20 -23.11
CA ARG A 440 -12.62 9.88 -22.94
C ARG A 440 -13.09 9.68 -21.49
N PRO A 441 -14.30 9.14 -21.26
CA PRO A 441 -14.75 8.74 -19.94
C PRO A 441 -14.15 7.41 -19.49
N PHE A 442 -13.60 7.37 -18.28
CA PHE A 442 -13.12 6.17 -17.61
C PHE A 442 -13.96 5.91 -16.37
N LYS A 443 -14.50 4.69 -16.22
CA LYS A 443 -15.31 4.31 -15.06
C LYS A 443 -14.40 3.74 -13.98
N LEU A 444 -14.25 4.48 -12.89
CA LEU A 444 -13.25 4.21 -11.86
C LEU A 444 -13.94 4.20 -10.50
N ASP A 445 -13.99 3.00 -9.92
CA ASP A 445 -14.83 2.67 -8.75
C ASP A 445 -16.28 3.15 -8.92
N ASN A 446 -16.67 4.19 -8.16
CA ASN A 446 -18.00 4.78 -8.16
C ASN A 446 -18.09 6.13 -8.90
N ARG A 447 -17.03 6.56 -9.61
CA ARG A 447 -17.00 7.83 -10.37
C ARG A 447 -16.60 7.64 -11.83
N VAL A 448 -16.81 8.69 -12.63
CA VAL A 448 -16.35 8.76 -14.02
C VAL A 448 -15.34 9.89 -14.11
N GLU A 449 -14.13 9.58 -14.58
CA GLU A 449 -13.07 10.54 -14.82
C GLU A 449 -12.99 10.86 -16.31
N LEU A 450 -12.77 12.11 -16.68
CA LEU A 450 -12.71 12.57 -18.09
C LEU A 450 -11.28 12.97 -18.44
N LEU A 451 -10.56 12.11 -19.16
CA LEU A 451 -9.15 12.32 -19.49
C LEU A 451 -8.99 12.59 -21.00
N ALA A 452 -8.27 13.68 -21.32
CA ALA A 452 -7.81 13.96 -22.68
C ALA A 452 -6.59 13.09 -23.05
N PRO A 453 -6.31 12.83 -24.33
CA PRO A 453 -5.18 12.02 -24.79
C PRO A 453 -3.82 12.41 -24.21
N TRP A 454 -3.53 13.72 -24.11
CA TRP A 454 -2.28 14.20 -23.50
C TRP A 454 -2.16 13.82 -22.02
N GLN A 455 -3.27 13.75 -21.27
CA GLN A 455 -3.26 13.33 -19.86
C GLN A 455 -2.97 11.84 -19.72
N ILE A 456 -3.44 11.03 -20.67
CA ILE A 456 -3.18 9.59 -20.69
C ILE A 456 -1.72 9.31 -21.09
N ALA A 457 -1.19 10.05 -22.07
CA ALA A 457 0.22 10.00 -22.42
C ALA A 457 1.13 10.49 -21.28
N ARG A 458 0.70 11.53 -20.54
CA ARG A 458 1.38 11.99 -19.31
C ARG A 458 1.53 10.88 -18.28
N ASP A 459 0.47 10.11 -18.01
CA ASP A 459 0.50 9.07 -16.97
C ASP A 459 1.50 7.95 -17.32
N ILE A 460 1.64 7.62 -18.61
CA ILE A 460 2.68 6.70 -19.13
C ILE A 460 4.09 7.32 -19.00
N ILE A 461 4.27 8.58 -19.40
CA ILE A 461 5.58 9.26 -19.32
C ILE A 461 6.02 9.47 -17.86
N ARG A 462 5.09 9.75 -16.95
CA ARG A 462 5.36 9.82 -15.49
C ARG A 462 5.79 8.45 -14.96
N TYR A 463 5.11 7.37 -15.34
CA TYR A 463 5.53 6.01 -14.97
C TYR A 463 6.94 5.68 -15.46
N MET A 464 7.28 6.04 -16.72
CA MET A 464 8.64 5.87 -17.23
C MET A 464 9.66 6.67 -16.41
N LEU A 465 9.35 7.93 -16.08
CA LEU A 465 10.22 8.76 -15.25
C LEU A 465 10.33 8.25 -13.81
N ASP A 466 9.28 7.66 -13.24
CA ASP A 466 9.36 7.00 -11.93
C ASP A 466 10.38 5.85 -11.97
N LYS A 467 10.37 5.04 -13.04
CA LYS A 467 11.35 3.96 -13.28
C LYS A 467 12.77 4.49 -13.57
N VAL A 468 12.89 5.61 -14.28
CA VAL A 468 14.17 6.31 -14.49
C VAL A 468 14.76 6.77 -13.16
N GLU A 469 13.96 7.45 -12.33
CA GLU A 469 14.40 7.96 -11.05
C GLU A 469 14.73 6.82 -10.07
N GLU A 470 13.92 5.75 -10.02
CA GLU A 470 14.22 4.52 -9.27
C GLU A 470 15.58 3.91 -9.68
N HIS A 471 15.89 3.87 -10.98
CA HIS A 471 17.15 3.33 -11.51
C HIS A 471 18.36 4.25 -11.24
N LEU A 472 18.14 5.56 -11.14
CA LEU A 472 19.17 6.58 -10.88
C LEU A 472 19.27 6.94 -9.39
N ASP A 473 19.10 5.95 -8.51
CA ASP A 473 19.13 6.09 -7.05
C ASP A 473 18.27 7.26 -6.55
N ASP A 474 16.99 7.35 -6.97
CA ASP A 474 16.02 8.42 -6.65
C ASP A 474 16.54 9.86 -6.88
N LYS A 475 17.41 10.08 -7.87
CA LYS A 475 17.80 11.43 -8.31
C LYS A 475 16.67 12.09 -9.11
N LYS A 476 16.43 13.38 -8.88
CA LYS A 476 15.42 14.19 -9.58
C LYS A 476 15.86 14.49 -11.02
N ILE A 477 15.00 14.22 -12.00
CA ILE A 477 15.29 14.57 -13.40
C ILE A 477 14.84 16.00 -13.68
N GLU A 478 15.79 16.87 -13.97
CA GLU A 478 15.50 18.29 -14.32
C GLU A 478 15.66 18.57 -15.82
N ASN A 479 16.50 17.79 -16.52
CA ASN A 479 16.76 17.92 -17.95
C ASN A 479 16.30 16.66 -18.71
N CYS A 480 15.47 16.83 -19.74
CA CYS A 480 14.98 15.71 -20.55
C CYS A 480 15.03 16.01 -22.06
N VAL A 481 15.38 15.00 -22.87
CA VAL A 481 15.10 14.97 -24.31
C VAL A 481 13.89 14.07 -24.55
N ILE A 482 12.90 14.50 -25.34
CA ILE A 482 11.80 13.64 -25.76
C ILE A 482 11.73 13.50 -27.29
N CYS A 483 11.58 12.27 -27.76
CA CYS A 483 11.50 11.94 -29.18
C CYS A 483 10.07 12.10 -29.73
N HIS A 484 9.95 12.57 -30.96
CA HIS A 484 8.67 12.65 -31.68
C HIS A 484 8.79 12.24 -33.16
N PRO A 485 7.69 11.84 -33.83
CA PRO A 485 7.68 11.70 -35.28
C PRO A 485 8.01 13.03 -35.95
N GLY A 486 8.81 13.02 -37.01
CA GLY A 486 9.21 14.22 -37.76
C GLY A 486 8.04 14.93 -38.43
N ARG A 487 6.88 14.26 -38.53
CA ARG A 487 5.61 14.80 -39.05
C ARG A 487 4.54 15.06 -37.97
N PHE A 488 4.92 15.18 -36.69
CA PHE A 488 4.03 15.71 -35.66
C PHE A 488 3.69 17.18 -35.93
N SER A 489 2.41 17.54 -35.84
CA SER A 489 1.98 18.93 -35.98
C SER A 489 2.31 19.75 -34.72
N ALA A 490 2.32 21.07 -34.85
CA ALA A 490 2.63 21.98 -33.75
C ALA A 490 1.75 21.77 -32.49
N ILE A 491 0.51 21.28 -32.66
CA ILE A 491 -0.37 20.95 -31.53
C ILE A 491 0.13 19.68 -30.80
N GLN A 492 0.59 18.67 -31.54
CA GLN A 492 1.11 17.41 -30.97
C GLN A 492 2.43 17.65 -30.21
N ILE A 493 3.31 18.51 -30.74
CA ILE A 493 4.53 18.95 -30.04
C ILE A 493 4.19 19.75 -28.78
N ASN A 494 3.22 20.66 -28.86
CA ASN A 494 2.74 21.42 -27.70
C ASN A 494 2.14 20.50 -26.61
N ASP A 495 1.46 19.41 -26.99
CA ASP A 495 0.99 18.41 -26.01
C ASP A 495 2.16 17.70 -25.31
N LEU A 496 3.25 17.35 -26.01
CA LEU A 496 4.46 16.80 -25.37
C LEU A 496 5.10 17.81 -24.40
N ARG A 497 5.28 19.07 -24.81
CA ARG A 497 5.79 20.15 -23.93
C ARG A 497 4.90 20.33 -22.69
N LYS A 498 3.58 20.29 -22.87
CA LYS A 498 2.57 20.39 -21.81
C LYS A 498 2.62 19.21 -20.83
N ILE A 499 2.81 17.98 -21.34
CA ILE A 499 2.97 16.77 -20.52
C ILE A 499 4.16 16.92 -19.58
N LEU A 500 5.33 17.29 -20.11
CA LEU A 500 6.57 17.39 -19.34
C LEU A 500 6.49 18.50 -18.29
N LYS A 501 5.86 19.63 -18.61
CA LYS A 501 5.59 20.69 -17.64
C LYS A 501 4.62 20.27 -16.54
N ASP A 502 3.56 19.50 -16.86
CA ASP A 502 2.58 19.02 -15.87
C ASP A 502 3.21 18.05 -14.84
N ILE A 503 4.30 17.37 -15.21
CA ILE A 503 5.05 16.45 -14.34
C ILE A 503 6.33 17.06 -13.74
N GLY A 504 6.53 18.37 -13.88
CA GLY A 504 7.58 19.13 -13.19
C GLY A 504 8.91 19.32 -13.95
N ILE A 505 8.97 18.96 -15.24
CA ILE A 505 10.13 19.21 -16.10
C ILE A 505 9.88 20.51 -16.88
N GLU A 506 10.55 21.59 -16.47
CA GLU A 506 10.40 22.92 -17.08
C GLU A 506 11.25 23.10 -18.35
N GLU A 507 12.43 22.46 -18.42
CA GLU A 507 13.31 22.51 -19.59
C GLU A 507 13.38 21.14 -20.28
N CYS A 508 12.96 21.10 -21.54
CA CYS A 508 13.01 19.90 -22.37
C CYS A 508 13.47 20.21 -23.79
N LEU A 509 14.39 19.38 -24.29
CA LEU A 509 14.81 19.35 -25.68
C LEU A 509 13.93 18.38 -26.47
N LEU A 510 13.59 18.76 -27.70
CA LEU A 510 12.91 17.87 -28.64
C LEU A 510 13.86 17.51 -29.79
N ILE A 511 13.68 16.29 -30.31
CA ILE A 511 14.35 15.78 -31.50
C ILE A 511 13.39 14.80 -32.19
N ASP A 512 13.39 14.77 -33.53
CA ASP A 512 12.60 13.78 -34.24
C ASP A 512 13.24 12.38 -34.20
N GLU A 513 12.42 11.33 -34.22
CA GLU A 513 12.83 9.93 -34.08
C GLU A 513 13.90 9.51 -35.11
N ALA A 514 13.72 9.91 -36.38
CA ALA A 514 14.65 9.60 -37.45
C ALA A 514 15.99 10.34 -37.30
N SER A 515 15.97 11.61 -36.87
CA SER A 515 17.18 12.38 -36.52
C SER A 515 17.91 11.85 -35.29
N ALA A 516 17.18 11.34 -34.29
CA ALA A 516 17.78 10.65 -33.16
C ALA A 516 18.47 9.34 -33.60
N ALA A 517 17.81 8.51 -34.40
CA ALA A 517 18.44 7.32 -34.99
C ALA A 517 19.64 7.68 -35.89
N ALA A 518 19.61 8.82 -36.61
CA ALA A 518 20.75 9.33 -37.37
C ALA A 518 21.93 9.66 -36.44
N MET A 519 21.67 10.34 -35.31
CA MET A 519 22.67 10.67 -34.30
C MET A 519 23.39 9.43 -33.78
N GLU A 520 22.65 8.37 -33.43
CA GLU A 520 23.23 7.12 -32.94
C GLU A 520 24.08 6.43 -34.02
N TYR A 521 23.60 6.35 -35.26
CA TYR A 521 24.39 5.78 -36.36
C TYR A 521 25.70 6.55 -36.58
N ILE A 522 25.64 7.88 -36.61
CA ILE A 522 26.81 8.74 -36.81
C ILE A 522 27.76 8.61 -35.61
N HIS A 523 27.26 8.59 -34.38
CA HIS A 523 28.07 8.36 -33.19
C HIS A 523 28.81 7.02 -33.28
N GLN A 524 28.11 5.91 -33.54
CA GLN A 524 28.71 4.58 -33.63
C GLN A 524 29.73 4.47 -34.77
N ARG A 525 29.43 5.03 -35.96
CA ARG A 525 30.36 5.01 -37.12
C ARG A 525 31.68 5.71 -36.84
N HIS A 526 31.69 6.73 -35.97
CA HIS A 526 32.88 7.53 -35.66
C HIS A 526 33.46 7.32 -34.26
N LYS A 527 32.87 6.43 -33.44
CA LYS A 527 33.34 6.10 -32.07
C LYS A 527 34.74 5.47 -32.09
N ASP A 528 34.96 4.53 -33.03
CA ASP A 528 36.25 3.88 -33.25
C ASP A 528 37.07 4.66 -34.28
N LYS A 529 38.07 5.42 -33.81
CA LYS A 529 38.85 6.40 -34.58
C LYS A 529 39.78 5.83 -35.67
N ASN A 530 39.29 5.00 -36.60
CA ASN A 530 40.09 4.43 -37.70
C ASN A 530 39.29 4.03 -38.97
N GLY A 531 38.06 4.53 -39.21
CA GLY A 531 37.14 3.92 -40.18
C GLY A 531 36.24 4.81 -41.06
N THR A 532 36.78 5.85 -41.71
CA THR A 532 36.27 6.68 -42.85
C THR A 532 36.31 8.19 -42.55
N SER A 533 37.01 8.92 -43.41
CA SER A 533 37.31 10.36 -43.28
C SER A 533 36.41 11.24 -44.14
N ASP A 534 35.29 10.69 -44.57
CA ASP A 534 34.64 11.11 -45.80
C ASP A 534 33.33 11.82 -45.47
N ASN A 535 33.01 12.86 -46.23
CA ASN A 535 31.71 13.52 -46.14
C ASN A 535 30.68 12.62 -46.86
N TYR A 536 29.54 12.36 -46.23
CA TYR A 536 28.50 11.50 -46.78
C TYR A 536 27.10 12.05 -46.52
N THR A 537 26.15 11.54 -47.29
CA THR A 537 24.72 11.79 -47.14
C THR A 537 24.04 10.54 -46.61
N LEU A 538 23.25 10.72 -45.55
CA LEU A 538 22.57 9.66 -44.83
C LEU A 538 21.07 9.92 -44.86
N VAL A 539 20.31 8.92 -45.29
CA VAL A 539 18.87 8.85 -45.03
C VAL A 539 18.65 7.88 -43.88
N VAL A 540 17.85 8.27 -42.89
CA VAL A 540 17.20 7.30 -42.00
C VAL A 540 15.77 7.11 -42.45
N PHE A 541 15.35 5.86 -42.51
CA PHE A 541 13.97 5.44 -42.71
C PHE A 541 13.56 4.67 -41.46
N ASP A 542 12.90 5.35 -40.52
CA ASP A 542 12.35 4.73 -39.33
C ASP A 542 10.93 4.26 -39.61
N PHE A 543 10.73 2.95 -39.70
CA PHE A 543 9.41 2.35 -39.85
C PHE A 543 8.95 1.81 -38.50
N GLY A 544 8.37 2.71 -37.72
CA GLY A 544 7.92 2.46 -36.36
C GLY A 544 6.61 1.66 -36.27
N GLY A 545 6.03 1.68 -35.07
CA GLY A 545 4.71 1.08 -34.81
C GLY A 545 3.55 1.96 -35.31
N GLY A 546 3.67 3.28 -35.14
CA GLY A 546 2.61 4.24 -35.47
C GLY A 546 2.81 5.03 -36.75
N THR A 547 4.05 5.29 -37.16
CA THR A 547 4.42 6.20 -38.25
C THR A 547 5.60 5.64 -39.03
N THR A 548 5.87 6.23 -40.19
CA THR A 548 7.16 6.12 -40.88
C THR A 548 7.78 7.50 -40.91
N ASP A 549 8.99 7.66 -40.38
CA ASP A 549 9.67 8.93 -40.24
C ASP A 549 11.01 8.92 -40.98
N ILE A 550 11.31 10.01 -41.68
CA ILE A 550 12.39 10.08 -42.66
C ILE A 550 13.20 11.35 -42.41
N THR A 551 14.50 11.22 -42.20
CA THR A 551 15.43 12.37 -42.18
C THR A 551 16.52 12.16 -43.24
N LEU A 552 16.86 13.22 -43.96
CA LEU A 552 18.00 13.28 -44.87
C LEU A 552 19.02 14.26 -44.29
N VAL A 553 20.20 13.76 -43.93
CA VAL A 553 21.28 14.55 -43.32
C VAL A 553 22.55 14.48 -44.16
N ARG A 554 23.31 15.58 -44.17
CA ARG A 554 24.68 15.65 -44.69
C ARG A 554 25.64 15.63 -43.50
N VAL A 555 26.56 14.69 -43.50
CA VAL A 555 27.60 14.55 -42.49
C VAL A 555 28.92 15.03 -43.09
N ALA A 556 29.59 15.97 -42.43
CA ALA A 556 30.91 16.45 -42.78
C ALA A 556 31.88 16.25 -41.63
N VAL A 557 33.08 15.76 -41.93
CA VAL A 557 34.16 15.59 -40.95
C VAL A 557 35.17 16.72 -41.14
N GLU A 558 35.13 17.71 -40.25
CA GLU A 558 35.96 18.91 -40.31
C GLU A 558 37.09 18.85 -39.23
N GLY A 559 38.21 19.54 -39.43
CA GLY A 559 39.33 19.60 -38.47
C GLY A 559 40.54 18.69 -38.77
N GLU A 560 41.66 18.96 -38.09
CA GLU A 560 42.95 18.27 -38.26
C GLU A 560 43.04 16.97 -37.42
N THR A 561 44.09 16.17 -37.63
CA THR A 561 44.23 14.78 -37.14
C THR A 561 43.88 14.56 -35.67
N ASP A 562 44.22 15.50 -34.80
CA ASP A 562 44.06 15.36 -33.35
C ASP A 562 42.75 15.99 -32.83
N LYS A 563 42.01 16.73 -33.68
CA LYS A 563 40.78 17.47 -33.34
C LYS A 563 39.76 17.46 -34.49
N LYS A 564 39.42 16.27 -34.99
CA LYS A 564 38.26 16.09 -35.86
C LYS A 564 36.97 16.41 -35.10
N TYR A 565 36.08 17.17 -35.72
CA TYR A 565 34.71 17.39 -35.30
C TYR A 565 33.74 16.99 -36.41
N ILE A 566 32.65 16.35 -36.04
CA ILE A 566 31.62 15.91 -36.97
C ILE A 566 30.49 16.91 -36.93
N LYS A 567 30.22 17.48 -38.10
CA LYS A 567 29.16 18.45 -38.37
C LYS A 567 28.05 17.75 -39.13
N ILE A 568 26.82 17.93 -38.67
CA ILE A 568 25.65 17.24 -39.21
C ILE A 568 24.63 18.30 -39.62
N GLU A 569 24.27 18.32 -40.90
CA GLU A 569 23.29 19.26 -41.44
C GLU A 569 22.03 18.49 -41.89
N THR A 570 20.91 18.68 -41.19
CA THR A 570 19.61 18.20 -41.66
C THR A 570 19.22 18.95 -42.94
N LEU A 571 19.14 18.22 -44.06
CA LEU A 571 18.72 18.78 -45.35
C LEU A 571 17.20 18.83 -45.43
N ASP A 572 16.52 17.73 -45.07
CA ASP A 572 15.06 17.67 -44.99
C ASP A 572 14.57 16.58 -44.01
N VAL A 573 13.33 16.72 -43.55
CA VAL A 573 12.58 15.74 -42.73
C VAL A 573 11.20 15.53 -43.35
N ASP A 574 10.77 14.28 -43.53
CA ASP A 574 9.45 13.90 -44.04
C ASP A 574 9.00 12.56 -43.44
N GLY A 575 7.98 11.90 -44.01
CA GLY A 575 7.38 10.68 -43.47
C GLY A 575 5.91 10.48 -43.82
N GLU A 576 5.30 9.47 -43.22
CA GLU A 576 3.91 9.06 -43.39
C GLU A 576 3.23 8.84 -42.02
N ARG A 577 2.21 9.66 -41.70
CA ARG A 577 1.48 9.63 -40.42
C ARG A 577 0.53 8.42 -40.26
N LYS A 578 0.19 7.75 -41.36
CA LYS A 578 -0.74 6.60 -41.43
C LYS A 578 -0.06 5.37 -42.08
N LEU A 579 1.22 5.19 -41.79
CA LEU A 579 2.00 4.03 -42.22
C LEU A 579 2.95 3.61 -41.11
N GLY A 580 2.45 2.83 -40.16
CA GLY A 580 3.23 2.15 -39.13
C GLY A 580 2.96 0.65 -39.12
N GLY A 581 3.66 -0.06 -38.22
CA GLY A 581 3.40 -1.47 -37.94
C GLY A 581 1.94 -1.78 -37.57
N ASP A 582 1.21 -0.84 -36.97
CA ASP A 582 -0.22 -0.97 -36.68
C ASP A 582 -1.08 -1.04 -37.95
N ASP A 583 -0.78 -0.24 -38.96
CA ASP A 583 -1.55 -0.22 -40.22
C ASP A 583 -1.25 -1.47 -41.07
N VAL A 584 0.00 -1.95 -41.03
CA VAL A 584 0.39 -3.25 -41.61
C VAL A 584 -0.39 -4.38 -40.94
N THR A 585 -0.47 -4.36 -39.61
CA THR A 585 -1.27 -5.34 -38.85
C THR A 585 -2.76 -5.21 -39.16
N GLN A 586 -3.28 -4.00 -39.40
CA GLN A 586 -4.66 -3.81 -39.85
C GLN A 586 -4.92 -4.41 -41.25
N PHE A 587 -3.99 -4.29 -42.21
CA PHE A 587 -4.13 -4.97 -43.50
C PHE A 587 -4.17 -6.51 -43.37
N ILE A 588 -3.43 -7.07 -42.41
CA ILE A 588 -3.49 -8.50 -42.08
C ILE A 588 -4.82 -8.86 -41.42
N ILE A 589 -5.33 -8.03 -40.51
CA ILE A 589 -6.68 -8.18 -39.94
C ILE A 589 -7.75 -8.19 -41.04
N ASP A 590 -7.67 -7.26 -42.00
CA ASP A 590 -8.61 -7.19 -43.12
C ASP A 590 -8.56 -8.47 -43.97
N LEU A 591 -7.36 -8.98 -44.29
CA LEU A 591 -7.17 -10.27 -44.97
C LEU A 591 -7.73 -11.45 -44.16
N ILE A 592 -7.52 -11.48 -42.85
CA ILE A 592 -8.04 -12.54 -41.96
C ILE A 592 -9.57 -12.52 -41.96
N VAL A 593 -10.19 -11.34 -41.84
CA VAL A 593 -11.65 -11.18 -41.84
C VAL A 593 -12.24 -11.56 -43.20
N GLU A 594 -11.63 -11.12 -44.30
CA GLU A 594 -12.01 -11.47 -45.67
C GLU A 594 -12.00 -13.00 -45.88
N LYS A 595 -10.90 -13.66 -45.51
CA LYS A 595 -10.75 -15.13 -45.61
C LYS A 595 -11.66 -15.89 -44.65
N TYR A 596 -11.89 -15.39 -43.44
CA TYR A 596 -12.80 -15.99 -42.47
C TYR A 596 -14.22 -16.00 -43.01
N ILE A 597 -14.70 -14.85 -43.49
CA ILE A 597 -16.03 -14.70 -44.10
C ILE A 597 -16.17 -15.63 -45.31
N ALA A 598 -15.15 -15.71 -46.18
CA ALA A 598 -15.16 -16.60 -47.34
C ALA A 598 -15.19 -18.10 -47.00
N LYS A 599 -14.66 -18.50 -45.82
CA LYS A 599 -14.67 -19.88 -45.33
C LYS A 599 -15.90 -20.24 -44.48
N LEU A 600 -16.81 -19.30 -44.18
CA LEU A 600 -18.00 -19.60 -43.38
C LEU A 600 -18.93 -20.59 -44.10
N PRO A 601 -19.48 -21.60 -43.40
CA PRO A 601 -20.44 -22.51 -44.00
C PRO A 601 -21.73 -21.77 -44.40
N LYS A 602 -22.16 -21.94 -45.65
CA LYS A 602 -23.43 -21.39 -46.19
C LYS A 602 -24.68 -21.89 -45.45
N GLU A 603 -24.54 -22.95 -44.66
CA GLU A 603 -25.62 -23.59 -43.87
C GLU A 603 -25.41 -23.41 -42.36
N SER A 604 -24.52 -22.50 -41.92
CA SER A 604 -24.22 -22.30 -40.50
C SER A 604 -25.36 -21.63 -39.71
N ASP A 605 -25.38 -21.85 -38.38
CA ASP A 605 -26.32 -21.23 -37.44
C ASP A 605 -26.31 -19.68 -37.42
N LEU A 606 -25.38 -19.05 -38.13
CA LEU A 606 -25.39 -17.61 -38.41
C LEU A 606 -26.53 -17.21 -39.36
N GLY A 607 -27.00 -18.16 -40.19
CA GLY A 607 -28.08 -18.01 -41.15
C GLY A 607 -27.65 -17.30 -42.44
N ASN A 608 -28.52 -17.33 -43.46
CA ASN A 608 -28.32 -16.61 -44.73
C ASN A 608 -28.49 -15.08 -44.62
N GLY A 609 -28.55 -14.53 -43.41
CA GLY A 609 -28.70 -13.10 -43.18
C GLY A 609 -27.34 -12.38 -43.17
N PRO A 610 -27.29 -11.07 -43.49
CA PRO A 610 -26.08 -10.29 -43.31
C PRO A 610 -25.64 -10.27 -41.84
N PHE A 611 -24.32 -10.29 -41.63
CA PHE A 611 -23.71 -10.20 -40.32
C PHE A 611 -22.48 -9.30 -40.38
N SER A 612 -22.00 -8.87 -39.22
CA SER A 612 -20.75 -8.11 -39.07
C SER A 612 -19.89 -8.69 -37.95
N ILE A 613 -18.58 -8.49 -38.05
CA ILE A 613 -17.62 -8.85 -37.01
C ILE A 613 -17.21 -7.54 -36.30
N PRO A 614 -17.77 -7.21 -35.12
CA PRO A 614 -17.43 -5.97 -34.43
C PRO A 614 -16.08 -6.11 -33.74
N TYR A 615 -15.10 -5.29 -34.11
CA TYR A 615 -13.79 -5.22 -33.45
C TYR A 615 -13.29 -3.77 -33.41
N VAL A 616 -12.25 -3.51 -32.61
CA VAL A 616 -11.52 -2.23 -32.58
C VAL A 616 -10.34 -2.34 -33.54
N LYS A 617 -10.15 -1.42 -34.49
CA LYS A 617 -9.02 -1.54 -35.41
C LYS A 617 -7.68 -1.42 -34.69
N LYS A 618 -6.59 -1.84 -35.33
CA LYS A 618 -5.26 -1.56 -34.78
C LYS A 618 -4.96 -0.05 -34.87
N GLY A 619 -4.36 0.51 -33.83
CA GLY A 619 -4.18 1.95 -33.67
C GLY A 619 -5.44 2.74 -33.23
N GLU A 620 -6.62 2.11 -33.12
CA GLU A 620 -7.83 2.75 -32.58
C GLU A 620 -7.91 2.54 -31.05
N VAL A 621 -8.26 3.61 -30.33
CA VAL A 621 -8.57 3.55 -28.89
C VAL A 621 -9.98 2.99 -28.71
N PHE A 622 -10.15 2.00 -27.82
CA PHE A 622 -11.48 1.47 -27.51
C PHE A 622 -12.37 2.54 -26.85
N GLU A 623 -13.50 2.83 -27.47
CA GLU A 623 -14.55 3.70 -26.93
C GLU A 623 -15.77 2.84 -26.55
N SER A 624 -16.18 2.93 -25.28
CA SER A 624 -17.32 2.19 -24.76
C SER A 624 -18.63 2.71 -25.35
N SER A 625 -19.52 1.78 -25.71
CA SER A 625 -20.85 2.11 -26.21
C SER A 625 -21.92 1.90 -25.12
N ASN A 626 -23.14 2.34 -25.39
CA ASN A 626 -24.28 2.04 -24.53
C ASN A 626 -24.77 0.57 -24.64
N ASN A 627 -23.97 -0.34 -25.23
CA ASN A 627 -24.30 -1.74 -25.44
C ASN A 627 -23.16 -2.65 -24.95
N GLU A 628 -23.34 -3.23 -23.77
CA GLU A 628 -22.31 -4.04 -23.11
C GLU A 628 -21.95 -5.32 -23.87
N ASP A 629 -22.90 -5.92 -24.61
CA ASP A 629 -22.64 -7.12 -25.43
C ASP A 629 -21.81 -6.78 -26.67
N MET A 630 -22.06 -5.63 -27.31
CA MET A 630 -21.22 -5.11 -28.40
C MET A 630 -19.80 -4.78 -27.90
N ASP A 631 -19.69 -4.18 -26.73
CA ASP A 631 -18.40 -3.81 -26.12
C ASP A 631 -17.57 -5.06 -25.75
N LYS A 632 -18.22 -6.10 -25.20
CA LYS A 632 -17.60 -7.41 -24.95
C LYS A 632 -17.15 -8.07 -26.26
N ALA A 633 -17.98 -8.07 -27.30
CA ALA A 633 -17.63 -8.63 -28.60
C ALA A 633 -16.46 -7.88 -29.25
N ARG A 634 -16.45 -6.55 -29.20
CA ARG A 634 -15.34 -5.70 -29.69
C ARG A 634 -14.02 -6.04 -29.03
N ARG A 635 -14.00 -6.16 -27.69
CA ARG A 635 -12.79 -6.54 -26.92
C ARG A 635 -12.37 -7.99 -27.18
N GLY A 636 -13.31 -8.93 -27.19
CA GLY A 636 -13.02 -10.35 -27.46
C GLY A 636 -12.47 -10.61 -28.87
N ASN A 637 -13.07 -9.97 -29.88
CA ASN A 637 -12.57 -10.07 -31.25
C ASN A 637 -11.22 -9.37 -31.42
N LYS A 638 -11.00 -8.22 -30.77
CA LYS A 638 -9.70 -7.55 -30.73
C LYS A 638 -8.61 -8.47 -30.17
N GLU A 639 -8.90 -9.19 -29.09
CA GLU A 639 -7.98 -10.18 -28.51
C GLU A 639 -7.58 -11.26 -29.52
N SER A 640 -8.55 -11.87 -30.21
CA SER A 640 -8.25 -12.84 -31.28
C SER A 640 -7.44 -12.21 -32.42
N LEU A 641 -7.75 -10.97 -32.79
CA LEU A 641 -7.05 -10.24 -33.84
C LEU A 641 -5.66 -9.74 -33.45
N ASN A 642 -5.28 -9.73 -32.16
CA ASN A 642 -3.89 -9.46 -31.74
C ASN A 642 -2.92 -10.53 -32.30
N SER A 643 -3.40 -11.74 -32.63
CA SER A 643 -2.60 -12.74 -33.36
C SER A 643 -2.22 -12.33 -34.79
N ALA A 644 -2.83 -11.29 -35.36
CA ALA A 644 -2.38 -10.70 -36.63
C ALA A 644 -0.97 -10.08 -36.53
N GLU A 645 -0.58 -9.56 -35.36
CA GLU A 645 0.78 -9.08 -35.10
C GLU A 645 1.79 -10.25 -35.15
N VAL A 646 1.41 -11.39 -34.57
CA VAL A 646 2.23 -12.62 -34.61
C VAL A 646 2.36 -13.14 -36.04
N ILE A 647 1.27 -13.09 -36.83
CA ILE A 647 1.30 -13.42 -38.27
C ILE A 647 2.24 -12.48 -39.03
N LYS A 648 2.19 -11.16 -38.80
CA LYS A 648 3.09 -10.18 -39.42
C LYS A 648 4.56 -10.51 -39.17
N ILE A 649 4.90 -10.83 -37.91
CA ILE A 649 6.26 -11.18 -37.51
C ILE A 649 6.68 -12.49 -38.18
N ARG A 650 5.83 -13.53 -38.17
CA ARG A 650 6.11 -14.80 -38.88
C ARG A 650 6.30 -14.60 -40.38
N LEU A 651 5.50 -13.75 -41.04
CA LEU A 651 5.63 -13.43 -42.46
C LEU A 651 6.87 -12.60 -42.81
N THR A 652 7.48 -11.95 -41.81
CA THR A 652 8.78 -11.29 -41.97
C THR A 652 9.89 -12.33 -42.16
N GLU A 653 9.75 -13.52 -41.56
CA GLU A 653 10.77 -14.59 -41.57
C GLU A 653 10.45 -15.70 -42.60
N GLY A 654 9.20 -16.16 -42.69
CA GLY A 654 8.71 -17.17 -43.64
C GLY A 654 7.66 -16.66 -44.63
N ASP A 655 7.32 -17.47 -45.63
CA ASP A 655 6.40 -17.08 -46.72
C ASP A 655 4.90 -17.30 -46.42
N ILE A 656 4.58 -18.11 -45.40
CA ILE A 656 3.21 -18.49 -45.02
C ILE A 656 3.11 -18.48 -43.50
N ALA A 657 1.99 -17.99 -42.96
CA ALA A 657 1.64 -18.13 -41.55
C ALA A 657 0.14 -18.36 -41.38
N ASP A 658 -0.21 -19.32 -40.52
CA ASP A 658 -1.59 -19.64 -40.17
C ASP A 658 -1.89 -19.41 -38.68
N TYR A 659 -3.18 -19.23 -38.39
CA TYR A 659 -3.74 -19.21 -37.04
C TYR A 659 -5.23 -19.60 -37.07
N THR A 660 -5.73 -20.19 -35.99
CA THR A 660 -7.16 -20.55 -35.89
C THR A 660 -7.94 -19.43 -35.21
N PHE A 661 -8.84 -18.80 -35.95
CA PHE A 661 -9.67 -17.69 -35.47
C PHE A 661 -11.08 -18.15 -35.16
N GLN A 662 -11.67 -17.55 -34.13
CA GLN A 662 -13.10 -17.63 -33.84
C GLN A 662 -13.58 -16.24 -33.45
N PHE A 663 -14.67 -15.77 -34.04
CA PHE A 663 -15.17 -14.42 -33.78
C PHE A 663 -16.59 -14.43 -33.23
N SER A 664 -16.86 -13.47 -32.35
CA SER A 664 -18.22 -13.08 -31.98
C SER A 664 -18.78 -12.20 -33.10
N VAL A 665 -19.99 -12.49 -33.58
CA VAL A 665 -20.60 -11.83 -34.74
C VAL A 665 -21.98 -11.28 -34.43
N LYS A 666 -22.28 -10.11 -35.01
CA LYS A 666 -23.59 -9.47 -34.94
C LYS A 666 -24.37 -9.79 -36.21
N VAL A 667 -25.31 -10.73 -36.10
CA VAL A 667 -26.25 -11.09 -37.17
C VAL A 667 -27.41 -10.09 -37.19
N GLU A 668 -27.82 -9.63 -38.36
CA GLU A 668 -28.96 -8.73 -38.50
C GLU A 668 -30.27 -9.41 -38.03
N GLY A 669 -31.13 -8.66 -37.35
CA GLY A 669 -32.38 -9.19 -36.78
C GLY A 669 -32.24 -10.05 -35.51
N ARG A 670 -31.03 -10.28 -34.98
CA ARG A 670 -30.81 -10.90 -33.67
C ARG A 670 -30.35 -9.87 -32.65
N ASP A 671 -30.92 -9.85 -31.45
CA ASP A 671 -30.51 -8.93 -30.39
C ASP A 671 -29.10 -9.26 -29.86
N LYS A 672 -28.87 -10.54 -29.54
CA LYS A 672 -27.62 -11.05 -28.98
C LYS A 672 -26.56 -11.36 -30.04
N MET A 673 -25.29 -11.34 -29.63
CA MET A 673 -24.19 -11.84 -30.45
C MET A 673 -24.27 -13.36 -30.62
N ALA A 674 -23.76 -13.86 -31.75
CA ALA A 674 -23.52 -15.28 -31.98
C ALA A 674 -22.00 -15.54 -31.99
N TRP A 675 -21.58 -16.78 -31.76
CA TRP A 675 -20.20 -17.21 -32.03
C TRP A 675 -20.14 -17.86 -33.41
N GLY A 676 -19.18 -17.42 -34.23
CA GLY A 676 -18.84 -18.13 -35.47
C GLY A 676 -18.07 -19.43 -35.18
N PRO A 677 -17.87 -20.29 -36.19
CA PRO A 677 -17.02 -21.47 -36.08
C PRO A 677 -15.54 -21.10 -35.91
N SER A 678 -14.77 -21.96 -35.25
CA SER A 678 -13.30 -21.84 -35.22
C SER A 678 -12.74 -22.31 -36.56
N LEU A 679 -12.05 -21.43 -37.30
CA LEU A 679 -11.54 -21.70 -38.65
C LEU A 679 -10.04 -21.42 -38.75
N PRO A 680 -9.23 -22.32 -39.32
CA PRO A 680 -7.83 -22.05 -39.63
C PRO A 680 -7.76 -21.08 -40.82
N ILE A 681 -7.13 -19.92 -40.60
CA ILE A 681 -6.89 -18.90 -41.62
C ILE A 681 -5.39 -18.85 -41.89
N GLU A 682 -5.04 -18.98 -43.17
CA GLU A 682 -3.68 -18.91 -43.68
C GLU A 682 -3.52 -17.59 -44.43
N VAL A 683 -2.42 -16.88 -44.20
CA VAL A 683 -2.04 -15.64 -44.89
C VAL A 683 -0.63 -15.84 -45.46
N THR A 684 -0.39 -15.39 -46.68
CA THR A 684 0.94 -15.48 -47.33
C THR A 684 1.65 -14.13 -47.34
N ARG A 685 2.98 -14.18 -47.47
CA ARG A 685 3.84 -13.00 -47.66
C ARG A 685 3.50 -12.26 -48.94
N GLU A 686 3.10 -12.96 -50.01
CA GLU A 686 2.67 -12.35 -51.27
C GLU A 686 1.38 -11.53 -51.10
N GLU A 687 0.38 -12.07 -50.38
CA GLU A 687 -0.87 -11.36 -50.08
C GLU A 687 -0.63 -10.13 -49.21
N LEU A 688 0.26 -10.24 -48.21
CA LEU A 688 0.68 -9.11 -47.40
C LEU A 688 1.37 -8.05 -48.26
N ASN A 689 2.40 -8.44 -49.02
CA ASN A 689 3.16 -7.56 -49.90
C ASN A 689 2.25 -6.81 -50.88
N ALA A 690 1.24 -7.47 -51.45
CA ALA A 690 0.26 -6.84 -52.33
C ALA A 690 -0.54 -5.69 -51.65
N LYS A 691 -0.83 -5.80 -50.35
CA LYS A 691 -1.49 -4.73 -49.58
C LYS A 691 -0.53 -3.60 -49.20
N ILE A 692 0.72 -3.91 -48.80
CA ILE A 692 1.69 -2.91 -48.30
C ILE A 692 2.59 -2.27 -49.37
N HIS A 693 2.66 -2.82 -50.59
CA HIS A 693 3.54 -2.32 -51.66
C HIS A 693 3.30 -0.83 -51.97
N ASN A 694 2.05 -0.42 -52.20
CA ASN A 694 1.76 0.97 -52.58
C ASN A 694 1.98 1.97 -51.43
N PRO A 695 1.58 1.69 -50.17
CA PRO A 695 1.95 2.52 -49.03
C PRO A 695 3.48 2.67 -48.84
N ILE A 696 4.23 1.56 -48.83
CA ILE A 696 5.70 1.61 -48.68
C ILE A 696 6.35 2.34 -49.86
N ARG A 697 5.87 2.12 -51.08
CA ARG A 697 6.40 2.81 -52.26
C ARG A 697 6.24 4.32 -52.17
N LYS A 698 5.09 4.83 -51.71
CA LYS A 698 4.89 6.27 -51.47
C LYS A 698 5.88 6.84 -50.45
N ALA A 699 6.16 6.11 -49.38
CA ALA A 699 7.16 6.52 -48.39
C ALA A 699 8.58 6.59 -49.00
N ILE A 700 8.91 5.68 -49.93
CA ILE A 700 10.18 5.68 -50.66
C ILE A 700 10.23 6.81 -51.72
N ASP A 701 9.13 7.13 -52.38
CA ASP A 701 9.01 8.25 -53.31
C ASP A 701 9.26 9.60 -52.59
N LYS A 702 8.93 9.74 -51.30
CA LYS A 702 9.30 10.90 -50.48
C LYS A 702 10.81 11.05 -50.33
N ILE A 703 11.55 9.95 -50.11
CA ILE A 703 13.02 9.97 -50.07
C ILE A 703 13.58 10.44 -51.41
N ARG A 704 13.03 9.96 -52.53
CA ARG A 704 13.43 10.41 -53.88
C ARG A 704 13.26 11.93 -54.01
N ASN A 705 12.12 12.48 -53.61
CA ASN A 705 11.89 13.93 -53.64
C ASN A 705 12.89 14.70 -52.75
N MET A 706 13.15 14.24 -51.52
CA MET A 706 14.13 14.86 -50.61
C MET A 706 15.55 14.85 -51.21
N VAL A 707 15.93 13.76 -51.87
CA VAL A 707 17.22 13.58 -52.55
C VAL A 707 17.34 14.51 -53.75
N ASP A 708 16.32 14.55 -54.61
CA ASP A 708 16.31 15.38 -55.82
C ASP A 708 16.30 16.89 -55.46
N GLU A 709 15.53 17.30 -54.45
CA GLU A 709 15.51 18.68 -53.92
C GLU A 709 16.79 19.08 -53.19
N ALA A 710 17.56 18.12 -52.66
CA ALA A 710 18.89 18.33 -52.11
C ALA A 710 20.00 18.39 -53.19
N GLU A 711 19.62 18.33 -54.47
CA GLU A 711 20.52 18.24 -55.64
C GLU A 711 21.45 17.01 -55.61
N LEU A 712 20.99 15.92 -54.97
CA LEU A 712 21.72 14.66 -54.85
C LEU A 712 21.22 13.64 -55.88
N LYS A 713 22.09 12.75 -56.35
CA LYS A 713 21.71 11.63 -57.23
C LYS A 713 21.01 10.48 -56.45
N ARG A 714 21.48 10.28 -55.22
CA ARG A 714 21.06 9.27 -54.23
C ARG A 714 21.70 9.63 -52.88
N PRO A 715 21.24 9.08 -51.74
CA PRO A 715 22.04 9.08 -50.53
C PRO A 715 23.23 8.12 -50.66
N ASP A 716 24.26 8.30 -49.84
CA ASP A 716 25.39 7.36 -49.74
C ASP A 716 25.03 6.18 -48.83
N VAL A 717 24.34 6.46 -47.72
CA VAL A 717 23.88 5.48 -46.72
C VAL A 717 22.38 5.60 -46.50
N ILE A 718 21.69 4.46 -46.37
CA ILE A 718 20.30 4.35 -45.93
C ILE A 718 20.26 3.50 -44.67
N VAL A 719 19.95 4.10 -43.53
CA VAL A 719 19.75 3.39 -42.27
C VAL A 719 18.27 3.05 -42.10
N LEU A 720 17.99 1.75 -42.01
CA LEU A 720 16.68 1.22 -41.68
C LEU A 720 16.56 1.14 -40.14
N ALA A 721 15.70 1.98 -39.58
CA ALA A 721 15.32 2.01 -38.16
C ALA A 721 13.88 1.50 -37.98
N GLY A 722 13.49 1.21 -36.74
CA GLY A 722 12.16 0.66 -36.41
C GLY A 722 12.00 -0.82 -36.79
N ARG A 723 11.15 -1.55 -36.05
CA ARG A 723 10.94 -2.99 -36.30
C ARG A 723 10.30 -3.28 -37.66
N SER A 724 9.40 -2.43 -38.14
CA SER A 724 8.65 -2.69 -39.38
C SER A 724 9.56 -2.69 -40.61
N SER A 725 10.73 -2.03 -40.54
CA SER A 725 11.74 -2.03 -41.60
C SER A 725 12.34 -3.41 -41.87
N LYS A 726 12.21 -4.39 -40.95
CA LYS A 726 12.64 -5.79 -41.18
C LYS A 726 11.84 -6.52 -42.25
N MET A 727 10.68 -6.01 -42.67
CA MET A 727 9.88 -6.63 -43.73
C MET A 727 10.68 -6.64 -45.05
N PRO A 728 10.92 -7.79 -45.70
CA PRO A 728 11.82 -7.88 -46.87
C PRO A 728 11.48 -6.94 -48.02
N LEU A 729 10.20 -6.60 -48.20
CA LEU A 729 9.74 -5.68 -49.24
C LEU A 729 10.30 -4.25 -49.08
N VAL A 730 10.57 -3.81 -47.85
CA VAL A 730 11.16 -2.48 -47.58
C VAL A 730 12.57 -2.42 -48.20
N GLU A 731 13.42 -3.38 -47.87
CA GLU A 731 14.78 -3.47 -48.40
C GLU A 731 14.79 -3.72 -49.92
N GLU A 732 13.87 -4.54 -50.45
CA GLU A 732 13.72 -4.77 -51.89
C GLU A 732 13.41 -3.48 -52.66
N LEU A 733 12.41 -2.71 -52.20
CA LEU A 733 12.00 -1.47 -52.84
C LEU A 733 13.07 -0.37 -52.70
N MET A 734 13.78 -0.30 -51.56
CA MET A 734 14.92 0.61 -51.37
C MET A 734 16.07 0.28 -52.32
N LYS A 735 16.45 -1.00 -52.47
CA LYS A 735 17.48 -1.45 -53.42
C LYS A 735 17.09 -1.14 -54.86
N LYS A 736 15.83 -1.35 -55.21
CA LYS A 736 15.29 -1.04 -56.54
C LYS A 736 15.34 0.46 -56.86
N GLU A 737 15.16 1.32 -55.87
CA GLU A 737 15.15 2.78 -56.05
C GLU A 737 16.54 3.42 -56.01
N PHE A 738 17.37 3.04 -55.04
CA PHE A 738 18.64 3.73 -54.75
C PHE A 738 19.90 2.92 -55.07
N GLY A 739 19.75 1.64 -55.43
CA GLY A 739 20.77 0.81 -56.08
C GLY A 739 22.06 0.61 -55.29
N GLU A 740 23.04 1.47 -55.55
CA GLU A 740 24.41 1.40 -54.99
C GLU A 740 24.54 2.14 -53.64
N SER A 741 23.43 2.52 -52.98
CA SER A 741 23.46 3.09 -51.63
C SER A 741 23.77 1.99 -50.60
N GLU A 742 24.54 2.30 -49.56
CA GLU A 742 24.81 1.38 -48.45
C GLU A 742 23.57 1.25 -47.56
N ILE A 743 22.81 0.15 -47.68
CA ILE A 743 21.62 -0.09 -46.85
C ILE A 743 22.03 -0.88 -45.59
N ILE A 744 21.73 -0.32 -44.42
CA ILE A 744 22.17 -0.85 -43.12
C ILE A 744 20.97 -0.88 -42.17
N TYR A 745 20.77 -1.99 -41.45
CA TYR A 745 19.84 -2.02 -40.32
C TYR A 745 20.50 -1.40 -39.09
N ALA A 746 19.80 -0.51 -38.37
CA ALA A 746 20.32 -0.03 -37.09
C ALA A 746 20.57 -1.20 -36.12
N LYS A 747 21.71 -1.17 -35.43
CA LYS A 747 22.21 -2.28 -34.59
C LYS A 747 21.19 -2.75 -33.54
N GLU A 748 20.42 -1.80 -33.03
CA GLU A 748 19.37 -1.96 -32.02
C GLU A 748 18.16 -1.14 -32.50
N LEU A 749 17.25 -1.77 -33.24
CA LEU A 749 16.22 -1.12 -34.07
C LEU A 749 15.17 -0.31 -33.29
N LYS A 750 15.03 -0.49 -31.97
CA LYS A 750 14.09 0.25 -31.13
C LYS A 750 14.80 1.21 -30.19
N GLU A 751 16.05 0.90 -29.85
CA GLU A 751 16.82 1.49 -28.78
C GLU A 751 17.74 2.61 -29.31
N CYS A 752 18.08 2.56 -30.61
CA CYS A 752 18.91 3.58 -31.27
C CYS A 752 18.30 4.98 -31.22
N VAL A 753 16.97 5.11 -31.24
CA VAL A 753 16.26 6.38 -31.09
C VAL A 753 16.53 6.99 -29.71
N ALA A 754 16.30 6.24 -28.63
CA ALA A 754 16.57 6.71 -27.27
C ALA A 754 18.05 7.04 -27.05
N LYS A 755 18.98 6.20 -27.54
CA LYS A 755 20.43 6.44 -27.42
C LYS A 755 20.87 7.69 -28.15
N GLY A 756 20.43 7.88 -29.39
CA GLY A 756 20.77 9.06 -30.19
C GLY A 756 20.16 10.35 -29.65
N ALA A 757 18.95 10.29 -29.08
CA ALA A 757 18.35 11.41 -28.37
C ALA A 757 19.13 11.76 -27.09
N CYS A 758 19.65 10.77 -26.36
CA CYS A 758 20.54 11.02 -25.22
C CYS A 758 21.85 11.68 -25.68
N GLN A 759 22.44 11.21 -26.79
CA GLN A 759 23.63 11.80 -27.38
C GLN A 759 23.40 13.26 -27.81
N TYR A 760 22.23 13.59 -28.33
CA TYR A 760 21.79 14.96 -28.63
C TYR A 760 21.63 15.81 -27.35
N GLY A 761 20.98 15.28 -26.31
CA GLY A 761 20.85 15.99 -25.03
C GLY A 761 22.19 16.34 -24.38
N ILE A 762 23.10 15.36 -24.32
CA ILE A 762 24.45 15.53 -23.75
C ILE A 762 25.21 16.65 -24.46
N THR A 763 25.11 16.74 -25.79
CA THR A 763 25.88 17.69 -26.60
C THR A 763 25.29 19.10 -26.62
N GLN A 764 23.97 19.24 -26.48
CA GLN A 764 23.34 20.55 -26.30
C GLN A 764 23.61 21.15 -24.92
N ILE A 765 23.61 20.32 -23.87
CA ILE A 765 23.71 20.77 -22.47
C ILE A 765 25.19 20.83 -22.00
N PHE A 766 26.04 19.89 -22.41
CA PHE A 766 27.44 19.79 -21.97
C PHE A 766 28.42 20.04 -23.12
N SER A 767 28.86 21.29 -23.26
CA SER A 767 29.91 21.67 -24.22
C SER A 767 31.32 21.15 -23.87
N GLY A 768 31.46 20.43 -22.74
CA GLY A 768 32.75 19.99 -22.18
C GLY A 768 33.06 18.51 -22.42
N GLY A 769 33.80 18.20 -23.50
CA GLY A 769 34.48 16.91 -23.66
C GLY A 769 34.02 16.02 -24.82
N VAL A 770 32.91 16.37 -25.50
CA VAL A 770 32.41 15.62 -26.66
C VAL A 770 32.99 16.19 -27.96
N SER A 771 33.60 15.35 -28.81
CA SER A 771 34.27 15.76 -30.07
C SER A 771 33.31 15.97 -31.25
N PHE A 772 32.04 16.29 -30.99
CA PHE A 772 30.99 16.43 -32.00
C PHE A 772 30.44 17.85 -31.93
N GLN A 773 30.61 18.63 -32.99
CA GLN A 773 29.95 19.93 -33.11
C GLN A 773 28.67 19.73 -33.90
N ILE A 774 27.60 19.41 -33.17
CA ILE A 774 26.27 19.21 -33.76
C ILE A 774 25.89 20.44 -34.60
N GLY A 775 25.49 20.17 -35.84
CA GLY A 775 24.74 21.11 -36.65
C GLY A 775 23.24 20.91 -36.43
N ASP A 776 22.48 21.88 -36.91
CA ASP A 776 21.20 22.28 -36.31
C ASP A 776 20.04 21.31 -36.63
N PHE A 777 19.95 20.20 -35.88
CA PHE A 777 18.99 19.11 -36.13
C PHE A 777 17.52 19.53 -35.95
N ALA A 778 17.21 20.28 -34.89
CA ALA A 778 15.83 20.54 -34.45
C ALA A 778 15.31 21.96 -34.79
N ASN A 779 16.14 22.84 -35.35
CA ASN A 779 15.86 24.27 -35.41
C ASN A 779 15.49 24.74 -36.82
N LYS A 780 14.77 23.90 -37.58
CA LYS A 780 14.21 24.21 -38.91
C LYS A 780 12.72 23.87 -38.94
N THR A 781 11.95 24.61 -39.73
CA THR A 781 10.52 24.32 -39.91
C THR A 781 10.28 22.99 -40.63
N HIS A 782 9.58 22.04 -39.99
CA HIS A 782 9.24 20.74 -40.61
C HIS A 782 8.03 20.81 -41.55
N SER A 783 7.22 21.85 -41.43
CA SER A 783 5.96 22.06 -42.17
C SER A 783 5.86 23.48 -42.73
N ARG A 784 4.86 23.70 -43.59
CA ARG A 784 4.51 25.03 -44.11
C ARG A 784 3.40 25.62 -43.25
N PHE A 785 3.49 26.89 -42.87
CA PHE A 785 2.48 27.58 -42.05
C PHE A 785 1.94 28.79 -42.80
N GLY A 786 0.65 29.05 -42.66
CA GLY A 786 -0.02 30.10 -43.41
C GLY A 786 -1.47 30.31 -43.02
N ILE A 787 -2.25 30.80 -43.96
CA ILE A 787 -3.69 31.04 -43.79
C ILE A 787 -4.50 30.39 -44.91
N GLU A 788 -5.77 30.15 -44.64
CA GLU A 788 -6.76 29.85 -45.65
C GLU A 788 -7.20 31.15 -46.35
N THR A 789 -7.21 31.15 -47.68
CA THR A 789 -7.69 32.27 -48.51
C THR A 789 -8.61 31.76 -49.62
N LEU A 790 -9.27 32.68 -50.32
CA LEU A 790 -9.97 32.39 -51.59
C LEU A 790 -9.06 32.76 -52.77
N ASP A 791 -9.01 31.89 -53.78
CA ASP A 791 -8.41 32.19 -55.08
C ASP A 791 -9.38 32.95 -56.01
N GLU A 792 -8.92 33.24 -57.23
CA GLU A 792 -9.69 33.96 -58.26
C GLU A 792 -10.97 33.24 -58.71
N TYR A 793 -11.12 31.95 -58.41
CA TYR A 793 -12.32 31.14 -58.68
C TYR A 793 -13.23 30.98 -57.44
N ASN A 794 -12.96 31.72 -56.36
CA ASN A 794 -13.56 31.52 -55.03
C ASN A 794 -13.36 30.10 -54.47
N GLN A 795 -12.29 29.39 -54.87
CA GLN A 795 -11.90 28.14 -54.22
C GLN A 795 -10.99 28.44 -53.02
N LEU A 796 -11.17 27.63 -51.97
CA LEU A 796 -10.47 27.75 -50.71
C LEU A 796 -9.06 27.14 -50.87
N ARG A 797 -8.01 27.95 -50.66
CA ARG A 797 -6.60 27.63 -50.93
C ARG A 797 -5.71 27.93 -49.73
N PHE A 798 -4.60 27.20 -49.63
CA PHE A 798 -3.53 27.52 -48.70
C PHE A 798 -2.69 28.68 -49.23
N ARG A 799 -2.43 29.66 -48.37
CA ARG A 799 -1.49 30.75 -48.62
C ARG A 799 -0.37 30.67 -47.60
N GLU A 800 0.76 30.12 -48.04
CA GLU A 800 1.99 30.04 -47.26
C GLU A 800 2.45 31.42 -46.78
N ILE A 801 2.98 31.46 -45.55
CA ILE A 801 3.63 32.62 -44.97
C ILE A 801 5.01 32.23 -44.41
N ILE A 802 5.12 31.06 -43.76
CA ILE A 802 6.40 30.46 -43.35
C ILE A 802 6.52 29.12 -44.08
N GLY A 803 7.54 28.97 -44.93
CA GLY A 803 7.79 27.73 -45.67
C GLY A 803 8.48 26.64 -44.84
N LYS A 804 8.64 25.45 -45.44
CA LYS A 804 9.41 24.30 -44.91
C LYS A 804 10.92 24.57 -44.97
N ARG A 805 11.70 23.94 -44.08
CA ARG A 805 13.18 23.94 -43.98
C ARG A 805 13.83 25.30 -43.63
N LEU A 806 13.06 26.28 -43.14
CA LEU A 806 13.57 27.59 -42.74
C LEU A 806 14.13 27.53 -41.31
N LYS A 807 15.34 28.07 -41.09
CA LYS A 807 15.94 28.16 -39.75
C LYS A 807 15.11 29.00 -38.78
N ILE A 808 15.00 28.55 -37.54
CA ILE A 808 14.22 29.18 -36.47
C ILE A 808 15.17 29.92 -35.52
N PRO A 809 14.92 31.18 -35.13
CA PRO A 809 13.91 32.11 -35.65
C PRO A 809 14.43 32.97 -36.82
N GLU A 810 15.66 32.79 -37.31
CA GLU A 810 16.33 33.77 -38.19
C GLU A 810 15.74 33.82 -39.61
N GLN A 811 15.15 32.73 -40.08
CA GLN A 811 14.57 32.60 -41.42
C GLN A 811 13.07 32.25 -41.40
N SER A 812 12.54 31.75 -40.28
CA SER A 812 11.15 31.33 -40.08
C SER A 812 10.17 32.51 -39.92
N MET A 813 10.36 33.57 -40.71
CA MET A 813 9.53 34.77 -40.74
C MET A 813 9.09 35.05 -42.18
N GLY A 814 7.80 35.34 -42.36
CA GLY A 814 7.29 35.80 -43.65
C GLY A 814 6.09 36.71 -43.51
N ARG A 815 5.72 37.34 -44.63
CA ARG A 815 4.74 38.44 -44.65
C ARG A 815 3.91 38.41 -45.93
N ILE A 816 2.59 38.57 -45.78
CA ILE A 816 1.65 38.66 -46.90
C ILE A 816 0.77 39.91 -46.78
N ASN A 817 0.41 40.49 -47.93
CA ASN A 817 -0.60 41.54 -48.00
C ASN A 817 -2.00 40.89 -47.92
N GLU A 818 -2.80 41.29 -46.95
CA GLU A 818 -4.09 40.68 -46.66
C GLU A 818 -5.08 41.71 -46.11
N ARG A 819 -6.36 41.63 -46.49
CA ARG A 819 -7.34 42.69 -46.21
C ARG A 819 -7.84 42.60 -44.77
N LEU A 820 -7.22 43.37 -43.89
CA LEU A 820 -7.59 43.45 -42.47
C LEU A 820 -8.96 44.14 -42.30
N LYS A 821 -9.63 43.82 -41.19
CA LYS A 821 -10.90 44.43 -40.76
C LYS A 821 -10.73 45.00 -39.35
N ARG A 822 -11.61 45.90 -38.92
CA ARG A 822 -11.58 46.53 -37.58
C ARG A 822 -11.41 45.54 -36.44
N LYS A 823 -11.98 44.35 -36.61
CA LYS A 823 -11.73 43.12 -35.86
C LYS A 823 -11.35 42.04 -36.87
N THR A 824 -10.08 41.63 -36.90
CA THR A 824 -9.60 40.53 -37.75
C THR A 824 -9.54 39.24 -36.93
N VAL A 825 -9.91 38.13 -37.56
CA VAL A 825 -9.78 36.77 -37.03
C VAL A 825 -9.06 35.96 -38.10
N ILE A 826 -8.00 35.24 -37.74
CA ILE A 826 -7.16 34.47 -38.67
C ILE A 826 -7.00 33.05 -38.09
N PRO A 827 -7.55 32.00 -38.70
CA PRO A 827 -7.05 30.65 -38.46
C PRO A 827 -5.65 30.55 -39.08
N VAL A 828 -4.65 30.25 -38.26
CA VAL A 828 -3.33 29.82 -38.74
C VAL A 828 -3.40 28.33 -38.95
N VAL A 829 -3.02 27.90 -40.15
CA VAL A 829 -3.02 26.50 -40.54
C VAL A 829 -1.61 26.03 -40.85
N GLU A 830 -1.31 24.81 -40.42
CA GLU A 830 -0.14 24.03 -40.79
C GLU A 830 -0.52 23.13 -41.97
N HIS A 831 0.31 23.11 -43.01
CA HIS A 831 0.10 22.31 -44.21
C HIS A 831 1.23 21.31 -44.39
N LEU A 832 0.86 20.04 -44.38
CA LEU A 832 1.74 18.87 -44.46
C LEU A 832 1.99 18.44 -45.91
N GLY A 833 0.99 18.55 -46.79
CA GLY A 833 1.14 18.31 -48.22
C GLY A 833 2.02 19.33 -48.96
N ILE A 834 2.29 19.06 -50.24
CA ILE A 834 3.17 19.84 -51.12
C ILE A 834 2.45 20.83 -52.04
N ASP A 835 1.18 20.59 -52.38
CA ASP A 835 0.37 21.52 -53.20
C ASP A 835 -0.35 22.56 -52.33
N ASN A 836 -1.10 23.50 -52.93
CA ASN A 836 -1.81 24.56 -52.19
C ASN A 836 -3.33 24.33 -52.12
N ALA A 837 -3.81 23.11 -52.42
CA ALA A 837 -5.22 22.74 -52.28
C ALA A 837 -5.53 22.37 -50.82
N LEU A 838 -6.68 22.82 -50.32
CA LEU A 838 -7.08 22.51 -48.95
C LEU A 838 -7.65 21.09 -48.86
N SER A 839 -6.77 20.09 -48.72
CA SER A 839 -7.12 18.73 -48.32
C SER A 839 -7.32 18.66 -46.80
N SER A 840 -8.47 18.16 -46.36
CA SER A 840 -8.77 17.97 -44.92
C SER A 840 -7.90 16.91 -44.23
N GLU A 841 -7.10 16.14 -44.98
CA GLU A 841 -6.15 15.17 -44.41
C GLU A 841 -4.74 15.75 -44.22
N GLU A 842 -4.42 16.87 -44.87
CA GLU A 842 -3.07 17.44 -44.92
C GLU A 842 -2.94 18.77 -44.18
N ILE A 843 -4.04 19.28 -43.62
CA ILE A 843 -4.11 20.62 -43.02
C ILE A 843 -4.72 20.57 -41.64
N GLU A 844 -4.00 21.14 -40.67
CA GLU A 844 -4.45 21.28 -39.28
C GLU A 844 -4.46 22.77 -38.89
N THR A 845 -5.54 23.23 -38.27
CA THR A 845 -5.60 24.58 -37.70
C THR A 845 -4.81 24.62 -36.40
N VAL A 846 -3.64 25.25 -36.40
CA VAL A 846 -2.74 25.35 -35.24
C VAL A 846 -3.37 26.19 -34.13
N ASP A 847 -3.88 27.38 -34.47
CA ASP A 847 -4.56 28.28 -33.54
C ASP A 847 -5.37 29.34 -34.33
N VAL A 848 -6.29 30.02 -33.66
CA VAL A 848 -7.05 31.13 -34.20
C VAL A 848 -6.59 32.43 -33.55
N TYR A 849 -6.00 33.31 -34.34
CA TYR A 849 -5.49 34.60 -33.88
C TYR A 849 -6.53 35.70 -34.04
N THR A 850 -6.59 36.65 -33.10
CA THR A 850 -7.50 37.81 -33.18
C THR A 850 -6.82 39.14 -32.86
N ALA A 851 -7.15 40.16 -33.64
CA ALA A 851 -6.70 41.54 -33.43
C ALA A 851 -7.88 42.53 -33.50
N LYS A 852 -7.77 43.62 -32.74
CA LYS A 852 -8.67 44.78 -32.80
C LYS A 852 -7.82 46.02 -33.06
N PHE A 853 -8.22 46.84 -34.01
CA PHE A 853 -7.46 48.03 -34.41
C PHE A 853 -8.10 49.30 -33.84
N PRO A 854 -7.31 50.23 -33.27
CA PRO A 854 -7.84 51.42 -32.62
C PRO A 854 -8.45 52.40 -33.65
N PRO A 855 -9.35 53.30 -33.24
CA PRO A 855 -10.09 54.19 -34.16
C PRO A 855 -9.21 55.05 -35.09
N GLU A 856 -7.99 55.40 -34.68
CA GLU A 856 -7.08 56.24 -35.48
C GLU A 856 -6.56 55.58 -36.77
N ILE A 857 -6.64 54.25 -36.86
CA ILE A 857 -6.32 53.51 -38.09
C ILE A 857 -7.56 53.53 -38.98
N THR A 858 -7.47 54.03 -40.21
CA THR A 858 -8.63 54.11 -41.12
C THR A 858 -8.91 52.76 -41.82
N ASP A 859 -10.10 52.60 -42.39
CA ASP A 859 -10.44 51.37 -43.12
C ASP A 859 -9.66 51.22 -44.43
N GLU A 860 -9.14 52.31 -45.00
CA GLU A 860 -8.21 52.26 -46.14
C GLU A 860 -6.85 51.70 -45.72
N ASP A 861 -6.37 52.08 -44.52
CA ASP A 861 -5.12 51.56 -43.96
C ASP A 861 -5.20 50.06 -43.68
N LEU A 862 -6.34 49.59 -43.17
CA LEU A 862 -6.60 48.17 -42.93
C LEU A 862 -6.65 47.36 -44.23
N ARG A 863 -7.18 47.93 -45.32
CA ARG A 863 -7.20 47.29 -46.66
C ARG A 863 -5.79 47.15 -47.25
N ASN A 864 -4.91 48.10 -46.95
CA ASN A 864 -3.51 48.13 -47.37
C ASN A 864 -2.57 47.50 -46.32
N GLY A 865 -3.13 46.85 -45.30
CA GLY A 865 -2.39 46.15 -44.26
C GLY A 865 -1.77 44.84 -44.73
N SER A 866 -0.93 44.29 -43.86
CA SER A 866 -0.26 43.01 -44.08
C SER A 866 -0.18 42.20 -42.80
N ILE A 867 -0.21 40.87 -42.93
CA ILE A 867 0.06 39.93 -41.85
C ILE A 867 1.52 39.50 -41.97
N GLU A 868 2.24 39.57 -40.86
CA GLU A 868 3.55 38.95 -40.66
C GLU A 868 3.39 37.79 -39.69
N MET A 869 4.04 36.67 -39.97
CA MET A 869 4.15 35.54 -39.06
C MET A 869 5.61 35.22 -38.83
N ARG A 870 5.97 34.91 -37.58
CA ARG A 870 7.29 34.41 -37.19
C ARG A 870 7.12 33.21 -36.27
N MET A 871 7.97 32.20 -36.43
CA MET A 871 8.14 31.12 -35.45
C MET A 871 9.32 31.44 -34.53
N ASP A 872 9.11 31.45 -33.21
CA ASP A 872 10.15 31.66 -32.21
C ASP A 872 10.87 30.33 -31.85
N LYS A 873 11.93 30.40 -31.02
CA LYS A 873 12.76 29.24 -30.63
C LYS A 873 12.03 28.13 -29.87
N ASP A 874 10.87 28.43 -29.31
CA ASP A 874 9.94 27.48 -28.68
C ASP A 874 8.92 26.91 -29.68
N GLU A 875 9.15 27.14 -30.98
CA GLU A 875 8.27 26.93 -32.13
C GLU A 875 6.91 27.67 -32.04
N SER A 876 6.75 28.59 -31.09
CA SER A 876 5.50 29.36 -30.99
C SER A 876 5.35 30.31 -32.19
N ILE A 877 4.17 30.30 -32.80
CA ILE A 877 3.85 31.19 -33.91
C ILE A 877 3.37 32.54 -33.36
N LYS A 878 4.02 33.62 -33.76
CA LYS A 878 3.60 35.00 -33.48
C LYS A 878 3.04 35.62 -34.75
N VAL A 879 1.80 36.10 -34.67
CA VAL A 879 1.10 36.76 -35.78
C VAL A 879 0.97 38.25 -35.48
N ILE A 880 1.42 39.10 -36.40
CA ILE A 880 1.46 40.56 -36.26
C ILE A 880 0.81 41.20 -37.49
N ALA A 881 -0.08 42.17 -37.31
CA ALA A 881 -0.52 43.05 -38.39
C ALA A 881 0.37 44.27 -38.48
N LYS A 882 0.86 44.61 -39.67
CA LYS A 882 1.56 45.88 -39.95
C LYS A 882 0.68 46.80 -40.77
N VAL A 883 0.44 48.01 -40.26
CA VAL A 883 -0.47 49.02 -40.83
C VAL A 883 0.09 50.42 -40.53
N LYS A 884 0.34 51.25 -41.56
CA LYS A 884 0.94 52.61 -41.42
C LYS A 884 2.10 52.66 -40.42
N ASP A 885 3.11 51.83 -40.68
CA ASP A 885 4.36 51.72 -39.90
C ASP A 885 4.18 51.34 -38.41
N LYS A 886 2.98 50.93 -37.99
CA LYS A 886 2.68 50.40 -36.66
C LYS A 886 2.46 48.89 -36.72
N GLU A 887 2.90 48.22 -35.66
CA GLU A 887 2.71 46.79 -35.43
C GLU A 887 1.58 46.56 -34.41
N PHE A 888 0.69 45.63 -34.74
CA PHE A 888 -0.44 45.23 -33.91
C PHE A 888 -0.36 43.71 -33.71
N PRO A 889 0.12 43.21 -32.56
CA PRO A 889 0.18 41.78 -32.30
C PRO A 889 -1.25 41.22 -32.20
N PHE A 890 -1.47 40.04 -32.79
CA PHE A 890 -2.69 39.29 -32.55
C PHE A 890 -2.58 38.55 -31.22
N SER A 891 -3.69 38.44 -30.51
CA SER A 891 -3.83 37.52 -29.38
C SER A 891 -4.34 36.17 -29.90
N SER A 892 -3.66 35.08 -29.51
CA SER A 892 -4.21 33.73 -29.62
C SER A 892 -5.60 33.70 -28.98
N LYS A 893 -6.51 32.96 -29.62
CA LYS A 893 -7.89 32.79 -29.19
C LYS A 893 -8.14 31.38 -28.66
N ARG A 894 -7.10 30.69 -28.18
CA ARG A 894 -7.18 29.76 -27.02
C ARG A 894 -7.62 30.53 -25.76
N THR A 895 -8.79 31.14 -25.84
CA THR A 895 -9.67 31.32 -24.68
C THR A 895 -9.96 29.92 -24.22
N VAL A 896 -9.31 29.50 -23.14
CA VAL A 896 -9.42 28.12 -22.69
C VAL A 896 -10.89 27.86 -22.35
N ARG A 897 -11.53 26.96 -23.11
CA ARG A 897 -12.71 26.25 -22.64
C ARG A 897 -12.21 25.19 -21.66
N TYR A 898 -11.88 25.64 -20.46
CA TYR A 898 -11.60 24.78 -19.30
C TYR A 898 -12.85 23.96 -18.96
#